data_AF-A0A6B3L6R4-F1
#
_entry.id   AF-A0A6B3L6R4-F1
#
_cell.length_a   1.000
_cell.length_b   1.000
_cell.length_c   1.000
_cell.angle_alpha   90.00
_cell.angle_beta   90.00
_cell.angle_gamma   90.00
#
_symmetry.space_group_name_H-M   'P 1'
#
loop_
_entity.id
_entity.type
_entity.pdbx_description
1 polymer ?
#
loop_
_entity_poly.entity_id
_entity_poly.type
_entity_poly.pdbx_seq_one_letter_code
_entity_poly.pdbx_strand_id
1 'polypeptide(L)'
;MKIKRPAKIDYVDHDPSQEGVIPAVWSSRQRLPLGMMAAAVMIWAYATGNWMWGGVVGAGLEVLNFFWSRRMQIAFKTQRRAWLVTIVFLWWLGISAWLENTPTEAVRLVLSWAPMTLLPLVAVGIAGVRGGVPMTVFPYIFRARIRRHHRNGRNYQAPRFSPHLPFVASLLLGASYGWSRDVGDRWGFLVVSALMVTWVWVDESGRFRDLESGRAIRRRLPGFVVSMAMVLCFAFAASYGVQRLHEWAESGGFGWSASGGRNMTNRASVQLGDVGEIQLSQDVIWRLKTLQGIAPDRVCDGVFDLIRTSVWINRTQRQFTRMGDVIEGEYVVRGTWPLSPLQALGNSGGGKSPTEGGVIWRYEMYGQANDDFTVLPMPKSPLSVSELPAYEVERNGFGVVRATLAQPVIKAEVIAAPMRMPQLGALEPDLETDLDLGPRYEACFKPLADELGLQGMSDREKIAAVRAFFGDGFRYSLSERPDQVEEFVTTDRQGHCELFATATVLLLRAAGVPARYHTGFVVDEYDADDECYVLRGVHAHAWAEAWIDGSWRVVDTTPAGWLAMAGGDASWWQRVGDQLRLWLLDFRYWRSSLESSAWASYVLPWAVALVVVYIAIRVWLGRSQLLGGRSEESGRLVGGELGDHRDEPTGWDRLRPAVERAFGEIPAAQPVRHWVVTHPAIPDPLRARMIRLVRAHYRIRFAGHDSGEVESETAELVDGLTRELVAKPTGELANGRIKSS
;
A
#
# COMPACT_ATOMS: atom_id res chain seq x y z
N MET A 1 21.52 -24.22 -29.66
CA MET A 1 21.78 -22.93 -28.97
C MET A 1 22.06 -23.21 -27.49
N LYS A 2 23.33 -23.22 -27.06
CA LYS A 2 23.71 -23.48 -25.66
C LYS A 2 23.87 -22.15 -24.91
N ILE A 3 23.08 -21.98 -23.86
CA ILE A 3 23.05 -20.79 -22.99
C ILE A 3 24.36 -20.72 -22.19
N LYS A 4 25.18 -19.68 -22.43
CA LYS A 4 26.39 -19.37 -21.65
C LYS A 4 25.99 -18.92 -20.23
N ARG A 5 26.53 -19.58 -19.20
CA ARG A 5 26.47 -19.11 -17.81
C ARG A 5 27.27 -17.80 -17.65
N PRO A 6 26.81 -16.82 -16.87
CA PRO A 6 27.55 -15.59 -16.64
C PRO A 6 28.76 -15.82 -15.71
N ALA A 7 29.88 -15.17 -16.04
CA ALA A 7 31.15 -15.20 -15.31
C ALA A 7 31.01 -14.72 -13.85
N LYS A 8 31.74 -15.37 -12.95
CA LYS A 8 31.95 -14.97 -11.54
C LYS A 8 32.70 -13.63 -11.55
N ILE A 9 32.21 -12.64 -10.79
CA ILE A 9 32.78 -11.30 -10.68
C ILE A 9 33.58 -11.27 -9.37
N ASP A 10 34.90 -11.09 -9.47
CA ASP A 10 35.77 -10.87 -8.32
C ASP A 10 35.64 -9.43 -7.82
N TYR A 11 35.43 -9.27 -6.52
CA TYR A 11 35.49 -8.00 -5.82
C TYR A 11 36.97 -7.67 -5.59
N VAL A 12 37.47 -6.59 -6.19
CA VAL A 12 38.78 -6.02 -5.86
C VAL A 12 38.61 -5.20 -4.58
N ASP A 13 39.32 -5.58 -3.52
CA ASP A 13 39.46 -4.78 -2.29
C ASP A 13 40.39 -3.60 -2.55
N HIS A 14 39.97 -2.42 -2.10
CA HIS A 14 40.65 -1.13 -2.27
C HIS A 14 41.66 -0.92 -1.14
N ASP A 15 42.95 -0.73 -1.46
CA ASP A 15 44.04 -0.48 -0.51
C ASP A 15 43.91 0.93 0.12
N PRO A 16 43.71 1.07 1.44
CA PRO A 16 43.56 2.36 2.10
C PRO A 16 44.88 3.14 2.27
N SER A 17 46.03 2.55 1.96
CA SER A 17 47.35 3.16 2.19
C SER A 17 47.86 4.05 1.03
N GLN A 18 47.23 3.95 -0.14
CA GLN A 18 47.61 4.66 -1.36
C GLN A 18 46.83 5.97 -1.61
N GLU A 19 45.87 6.33 -0.75
CA GLU A 19 45.22 7.64 -0.83
C GLU A 19 46.09 8.68 -0.13
N GLY A 20 46.94 9.33 -0.93
CA GLY A 20 47.64 10.55 -0.55
C GLY A 20 46.69 11.52 0.15
N VAL A 21 47.20 12.11 1.23
CA VAL A 21 46.57 13.14 2.09
C VAL A 21 45.48 13.91 1.35
N ILE A 22 44.23 13.46 1.48
CA ILE A 22 43.07 14.21 1.02
C ILE A 22 43.04 15.48 1.89
N PRO A 23 43.05 16.70 1.32
CA PRO A 23 43.08 17.92 2.11
C PRO A 23 41.89 17.93 3.05
N ALA A 24 42.15 18.32 4.30
CA ALA A 24 41.25 18.34 5.46
C ALA A 24 40.08 19.33 5.30
N VAL A 25 39.33 19.27 4.21
CA VAL A 25 38.18 20.14 3.91
C VAL A 25 36.85 19.45 4.20
N TRP A 26 36.83 18.11 4.31
CA TRP A 26 35.61 17.33 4.59
C TRP A 26 35.59 16.62 5.95
N SER A 27 36.63 16.76 6.79
CA SER A 27 36.73 16.05 8.08
C SER A 27 36.05 16.76 9.26
N SER A 28 35.42 17.94 9.07
CA SER A 28 34.85 18.74 10.17
C SER A 28 33.31 18.82 10.22
N ARG A 29 32.57 18.11 9.37
CA ARG A 29 31.18 18.52 9.03
C ARG A 29 30.00 17.58 9.35
N GLN A 30 30.10 16.63 10.28
CA GLN A 30 28.91 15.83 10.69
C GLN A 30 28.82 15.56 12.20
N ARG A 31 29.01 16.58 13.04
CA ARG A 31 28.57 16.51 14.45
C ARG A 31 27.28 17.30 14.61
N LEU A 32 26.18 16.56 14.77
CA LEU A 32 24.91 17.15 15.21
C LEU A 32 25.12 17.76 16.62
N PRO A 33 24.58 18.96 16.89
CA PRO A 33 24.66 19.57 18.22
C PRO A 33 24.12 18.62 19.28
N LEU A 34 24.76 18.57 20.46
CA LEU A 34 24.29 17.76 21.57
C LEU A 34 22.87 18.23 21.98
N GLY A 35 21.93 17.30 22.14
CA GLY A 35 20.55 17.59 22.55
C GLY A 35 19.57 17.93 21.42
N MET A 36 20.05 18.23 20.20
CA MET A 36 19.17 18.62 19.09
C MET A 36 18.29 17.46 18.64
N MET A 37 18.84 16.25 18.63
CA MET A 37 18.14 15.08 18.12
C MET A 37 17.17 14.53 19.18
N ALA A 38 17.54 14.59 20.47
CA ALA A 38 16.59 14.37 21.55
C ALA A 38 15.43 15.35 21.52
N ALA A 39 15.68 16.65 21.31
CA ALA A 39 14.60 17.63 21.22
C ALA A 39 13.68 17.40 20.02
N ALA A 40 14.25 17.11 18.84
CA ALA A 40 13.47 16.76 17.64
C ALA A 40 12.55 15.56 17.87
N VAL A 41 13.08 14.53 18.54
CA VAL A 41 12.32 13.32 18.89
C VAL A 41 11.24 13.63 19.95
N MET A 42 11.54 14.48 20.94
CA MET A 42 10.55 14.88 21.94
C MET A 42 9.41 15.72 21.36
N ILE A 43 9.71 16.60 20.40
CA ILE A 43 8.71 17.38 19.66
C ILE A 43 7.78 16.44 18.87
N TRP A 44 8.36 15.48 18.14
CA TRP A 44 7.59 14.47 17.44
C TRP A 44 6.73 13.64 18.40
N ALA A 45 7.28 13.26 19.55
CA ALA A 45 6.57 12.48 20.56
C ALA A 45 5.40 13.25 21.19
N TYR A 46 5.59 14.55 21.44
CA TYR A 46 4.51 15.45 21.87
C TYR A 46 3.40 15.50 20.81
N ALA A 47 3.76 15.83 19.57
CA ALA A 47 2.80 16.05 18.50
C ALA A 47 2.02 14.78 18.12
N THR A 48 2.65 13.61 18.22
CA THR A 48 2.01 12.32 17.87
C THR A 48 1.40 11.59 19.07
N GLY A 49 1.59 12.08 20.31
CA GLY A 49 1.15 11.42 21.54
C GLY A 49 2.04 10.26 22.03
N ASN A 50 3.21 10.04 21.40
CA ASN A 50 4.12 8.93 21.67
C ASN A 50 5.21 9.25 22.71
N TRP A 51 4.84 9.87 23.83
CA TRP A 51 5.76 10.38 24.86
C TRP A 51 6.79 9.38 25.38
N MET A 52 6.35 8.14 25.68
CA MET A 52 7.22 7.08 26.19
C MET A 52 8.36 6.76 25.21
N TRP A 53 8.03 6.62 23.92
CA TRP A 53 9.01 6.33 22.88
C TRP A 53 9.92 7.53 22.59
N GLY A 54 9.38 8.75 22.68
CA GLY A 54 10.16 9.97 22.57
C GLY A 54 11.31 10.03 23.58
N GLY A 55 11.01 9.77 24.86
CA GLY A 55 12.01 9.78 25.92
C GLY A 55 13.08 8.71 25.73
N VAL A 56 12.68 7.46 25.45
CA VAL A 56 13.60 6.33 25.28
C VAL A 56 14.51 6.52 24.07
N VAL A 57 13.95 6.88 22.92
CA VAL A 57 14.71 7.05 21.67
C VAL A 57 15.59 8.30 21.74
N GLY A 58 15.06 9.41 22.26
CA GLY A 58 15.81 10.65 22.43
C GLY A 58 17.03 10.46 23.34
N ALA A 59 16.84 9.86 24.52
CA ALA A 59 17.93 9.56 25.45
C ALA A 59 18.94 8.58 24.84
N GLY A 60 18.46 7.50 24.20
CA GLY A 60 19.33 6.50 23.58
C GLY A 60 20.20 7.07 22.46
N LEU A 61 19.64 7.94 21.63
CA LEU A 61 20.39 8.60 20.56
C LEU A 61 21.42 9.60 21.08
N GLU A 62 21.14 10.34 22.15
CA GLU A 62 22.12 11.24 22.77
C GLU A 62 23.23 10.48 23.49
N VAL A 63 22.91 9.36 24.15
CA VAL A 63 23.92 8.44 24.72
C VAL A 63 24.83 7.91 23.61
N LEU A 64 24.26 7.50 22.47
CA LEU A 64 25.04 7.07 21.29
C LEU A 64 25.91 8.20 20.73
N ASN A 65 25.37 9.41 20.63
CA ASN A 65 26.09 10.60 20.15
C ASN A 65 27.23 11.01 21.09
N PHE A 66 27.01 10.93 22.40
CA PHE A 66 27.97 11.33 23.44
C PHE A 66 29.07 10.30 23.67
N PHE A 67 28.72 9.02 23.86
CA PHE A 67 29.69 7.97 24.21
C PHE A 67 30.31 7.29 22.99
N TRP A 68 29.55 7.09 21.92
CA TRP A 68 29.92 6.18 20.82
C TRP A 68 30.48 6.87 19.58
N SER A 69 30.39 8.20 19.50
CA SER A 69 30.97 9.01 18.41
C SER A 69 32.50 8.97 18.36
N ARG A 70 33.17 8.35 19.35
CA ARG A 70 34.63 8.43 19.49
C ARG A 70 35.46 7.26 18.97
N ARG A 71 34.96 6.04 18.71
CA ARG A 71 35.90 4.89 18.55
C ARG A 71 35.52 3.70 17.65
N MET A 72 34.33 3.62 17.03
CA MET A 72 33.92 2.35 16.38
C MET A 72 33.99 2.35 14.85
N GLN A 73 34.91 1.56 14.29
CA GLN A 73 34.83 1.12 12.89
C GLN A 73 33.73 0.06 12.76
N ILE A 74 32.52 0.49 12.38
CA ILE A 74 31.40 -0.43 12.19
C ILE A 74 31.61 -1.21 10.88
N ALA A 75 31.67 -2.54 10.98
CA ALA A 75 31.78 -3.43 9.84
C ALA A 75 30.59 -3.29 8.88
N PHE A 76 30.85 -3.43 7.58
CA PHE A 76 29.82 -3.40 6.52
C PHE A 76 28.66 -4.38 6.77
N LYS A 77 28.96 -5.55 7.35
CA LYS A 77 27.95 -6.55 7.74
C LYS A 77 26.91 -6.00 8.72
N THR A 78 27.33 -5.16 9.67
CA THR A 78 26.45 -4.53 10.66
C THR A 78 25.58 -3.45 10.01
N GLN A 79 26.14 -2.67 9.08
CA GLN A 79 25.38 -1.70 8.29
C GLN A 79 24.30 -2.38 7.43
N ARG A 80 24.61 -3.54 6.85
CA ARG A 80 23.65 -4.34 6.09
C ARG A 80 22.54 -4.95 6.97
N ARG A 81 22.85 -5.36 8.20
CA ARG A 81 21.84 -5.84 9.16
C ARG A 81 20.88 -4.73 9.57
N ALA A 82 21.39 -3.52 9.81
CA ALA A 82 20.55 -2.36 10.12
C ALA A 82 19.54 -2.07 9.00
N TRP A 83 19.96 -2.16 7.74
CA TRP A 83 19.05 -2.04 6.59
C TRP A 83 17.96 -3.13 6.56
N LEU A 84 18.30 -4.39 6.84
CA LEU A 84 17.31 -5.48 6.89
C LEU A 84 16.31 -5.27 8.02
N VAL A 85 16.76 -4.78 9.17
CA VAL A 85 15.88 -4.44 10.30
C VAL A 85 14.96 -3.27 9.92
N THR A 86 15.46 -2.23 9.25
CA THR A 86 14.64 -1.15 8.69
C THR A 86 13.58 -1.68 7.71
N ILE A 87 13.93 -2.62 6.82
CA ILE A 87 12.94 -3.27 5.94
C ILE A 87 11.86 -3.97 6.78
N VAL A 88 12.23 -4.75 7.79
CA VAL A 88 11.28 -5.46 8.64
C VAL A 88 10.32 -4.47 9.34
N PHE A 89 10.82 -3.34 9.84
CA PHE A 89 9.97 -2.29 10.40
C PHE A 89 9.08 -1.61 9.36
N LEU A 90 9.57 -1.39 8.13
CA LEU A 90 8.75 -0.85 7.04
C LEU A 90 7.62 -1.81 6.65
N TRP A 91 7.89 -3.13 6.62
CA TRP A 91 6.86 -4.15 6.39
C TRP A 91 5.84 -4.17 7.52
N TRP A 92 6.30 -4.12 8.77
CA TRP A 92 5.40 -4.03 9.92
C TRP A 92 4.50 -2.79 9.85
N LEU A 93 5.08 -1.63 9.53
CA LEU A 93 4.32 -0.38 9.40
C LEU A 93 3.31 -0.45 8.25
N GLY A 94 3.71 -1.00 7.10
CA GLY A 94 2.82 -1.18 5.95
C GLY A 94 1.67 -2.16 6.24
N ILE A 95 1.96 -3.29 6.91
CA ILE A 95 0.93 -4.24 7.33
C ILE A 95 0.00 -3.59 8.35
N SER A 96 0.53 -2.92 9.36
CA SER A 96 -0.28 -2.29 10.41
C SER A 96 -1.19 -1.20 9.83
N ALA A 97 -0.66 -0.37 8.92
CA ALA A 97 -1.45 0.63 8.21
C ALA A 97 -2.52 -0.01 7.33
N TRP A 98 -2.23 -1.16 6.71
CA TRP A 98 -3.21 -1.90 5.92
C TRP A 98 -4.35 -2.49 6.79
N LEU A 99 -4.04 -2.84 8.04
CA LEU A 99 -5.01 -3.37 8.99
C LEU A 99 -5.91 -2.29 9.61
N GLU A 100 -5.55 -1.01 9.53
CA GLU A 100 -6.40 0.07 10.05
C GLU A 100 -7.74 0.11 9.32
N ASN A 101 -8.81 0.43 10.06
CA ASN A 101 -10.17 0.39 9.54
C ASN A 101 -10.48 1.56 8.59
N THR A 102 -9.81 2.71 8.77
CA THR A 102 -10.01 3.91 7.96
C THR A 102 -8.71 4.38 7.29
N PRO A 103 -8.78 4.96 6.07
CA PRO A 103 -7.64 5.61 5.40
C PRO A 103 -6.95 6.66 6.24
N THR A 104 -7.73 7.40 7.04
CA THR A 104 -7.23 8.48 7.89
C THR A 104 -6.36 7.95 9.03
N GLU A 105 -6.79 6.90 9.71
CA GLU A 105 -5.99 6.24 10.76
C GLU A 105 -4.77 5.51 10.18
N ALA A 106 -4.88 4.91 8.98
CA ALA A 106 -3.73 4.34 8.28
C ALA A 106 -2.64 5.39 7.97
N VAL A 107 -3.03 6.54 7.40
CA VAL A 107 -2.11 7.66 7.12
C VAL A 107 -1.52 8.20 8.41
N ARG A 108 -2.31 8.35 9.47
CA ARG A 108 -1.84 8.74 10.80
C ARG A 108 -0.79 7.78 11.33
N LEU A 109 -1.04 6.47 11.26
CA LEU A 109 -0.12 5.45 11.73
C LEU A 109 1.22 5.52 10.96
N VAL A 110 1.16 5.60 9.63
CA VAL A 110 2.37 5.71 8.78
C VAL A 110 3.17 6.95 9.11
N LEU A 111 2.54 8.13 9.15
CA LEU A 111 3.24 9.39 9.40
C LEU A 111 3.77 9.49 10.82
N SER A 112 3.03 8.99 11.81
CA SER A 112 3.48 8.97 13.20
C SER A 112 4.66 8.01 13.40
N TRP A 113 4.64 6.80 12.84
CA TRP A 113 5.68 5.79 13.09
C TRP A 113 6.81 5.73 12.05
N ALA A 114 6.73 6.48 10.95
CA ALA A 114 7.79 6.55 9.93
C ALA A 114 9.21 6.77 10.50
N PRO A 115 9.45 7.67 11.48
CA PRO A 115 10.79 7.89 12.03
C PRO A 115 11.40 6.63 12.63
N MET A 116 10.60 5.79 13.28
CA MET A 116 11.08 4.59 13.97
C MET A 116 11.63 3.54 13.01
N THR A 117 11.12 3.50 11.78
CA THR A 117 11.63 2.58 10.75
C THR A 117 13.09 2.89 10.37
N LEU A 118 13.51 4.16 10.46
CA LEU A 118 14.84 4.63 10.08
C LEU A 118 15.84 4.59 11.25
N LEU A 119 15.37 4.40 12.49
CA LEU A 119 16.19 4.40 13.69
C LEU A 119 17.42 3.47 13.63
N PRO A 120 17.34 2.22 13.12
CA PRO A 120 18.50 1.34 12.99
C PRO A 120 19.61 1.91 12.11
N LEU A 121 19.25 2.59 11.01
CA LEU A 121 20.22 3.20 10.09
C LEU A 121 20.86 4.45 10.69
N VAL A 122 20.07 5.27 11.41
CA VAL A 122 20.56 6.48 12.09
C VAL A 122 21.55 6.12 13.19
N ALA A 123 21.23 5.11 14.02
CA ALA A 123 22.10 4.64 15.10
C ALA A 123 23.47 4.19 14.56
N VAL A 124 23.47 3.42 13.47
CA VAL A 124 24.72 2.98 12.81
C VAL A 124 25.45 4.13 12.10
N GLY A 125 24.71 5.12 11.58
CA GLY A 125 25.27 6.32 10.99
C GLY A 125 26.04 7.19 11.99
N ILE A 126 25.49 7.34 13.21
CA ILE A 126 26.08 8.14 14.31
C ILE A 126 27.28 7.43 14.94
N ALA A 127 27.19 6.13 15.16
CA ALA A 127 28.26 5.35 15.77
C ALA A 127 29.45 5.07 14.82
N GLY A 128 29.34 5.39 13.52
CA GLY A 128 30.36 5.10 12.51
C GLY A 128 31.34 6.25 12.25
N VAL A 129 32.64 5.94 12.23
CA VAL A 129 33.77 6.91 12.07
C VAL A 129 33.73 7.74 10.78
N ARG A 130 33.14 7.23 9.68
CA ARG A 130 33.21 7.88 8.34
C ARG A 130 31.99 8.70 7.95
N GLY A 131 30.99 8.90 8.82
CA GLY A 131 29.78 9.65 8.51
C GLY A 131 28.93 9.00 7.40
N GLY A 132 27.87 8.28 7.78
CA GLY A 132 26.90 7.72 6.84
C GLY A 132 27.18 6.31 6.30
N VAL A 133 26.15 5.77 5.65
CA VAL A 133 26.03 4.38 5.20
C VAL A 133 26.37 4.30 3.70
N PRO A 134 27.30 3.44 3.26
CA PRO A 134 27.64 3.32 1.85
C PRO A 134 26.43 2.80 1.05
N MET A 135 26.17 3.38 -0.13
CA MET A 135 25.00 3.01 -0.94
C MET A 135 24.99 1.55 -1.42
N THR A 136 26.10 0.84 -1.30
CA THR A 136 26.23 -0.61 -1.53
C THR A 136 25.42 -1.46 -0.56
N VAL A 137 25.00 -0.89 0.59
CA VAL A 137 24.07 -1.53 1.53
C VAL A 137 22.69 -1.75 0.92
N PHE A 138 22.27 -0.93 -0.06
CA PHE A 138 20.99 -1.03 -0.77
C PHE A 138 21.12 -1.93 -2.02
N PRO A 139 20.94 -3.25 -1.91
CA PRO A 139 21.47 -4.17 -2.91
C PRO A 139 20.69 -4.08 -4.21
N TYR A 140 19.39 -3.81 -4.17
CA TYR A 140 18.54 -3.83 -5.36
C TYR A 140 18.74 -2.61 -6.26
N ILE A 141 18.93 -1.43 -5.65
CA ILE A 141 18.98 -0.14 -6.35
C ILE A 141 20.33 0.07 -7.05
N PHE A 142 21.44 -0.35 -6.43
CA PHE A 142 22.78 -0.04 -6.93
C PHE A 142 23.52 -1.20 -7.60
N ARG A 143 22.99 -2.43 -7.54
CA ARG A 143 23.61 -3.60 -8.22
C ARG A 143 23.80 -3.39 -9.71
N ALA A 144 22.84 -2.79 -10.40
CA ALA A 144 22.92 -2.56 -11.85
C ALA A 144 23.99 -1.51 -12.21
N ARG A 145 24.11 -0.45 -11.41
CA ARG A 145 25.06 0.65 -11.62
C ARG A 145 26.49 0.22 -11.34
N ILE A 146 26.70 -0.46 -10.22
CA ILE A 146 28.00 -1.04 -9.81
C ILE A 146 28.49 -2.03 -10.88
N ARG A 147 27.62 -2.92 -11.39
CA ARG A 147 27.96 -3.87 -12.46
C ARG A 147 28.41 -3.19 -13.76
N ARG A 148 27.85 -2.04 -14.13
CA ARG A 148 28.24 -1.30 -15.34
C ARG A 148 29.62 -0.64 -15.18
N HIS A 149 29.92 -0.06 -14.01
CA HIS A 149 31.21 0.58 -13.75
C HIS A 149 32.37 -0.42 -13.68
N HIS A 150 32.17 -1.58 -13.03
CA HIS A 150 33.17 -2.65 -13.02
C HIS A 150 33.40 -3.26 -14.41
N ARG A 151 32.37 -3.37 -15.24
CA ARG A 151 32.51 -3.86 -16.62
C ARG A 151 33.35 -2.91 -17.51
N ASN A 152 33.47 -1.64 -17.11
CA ASN A 152 34.24 -0.62 -17.81
C ASN A 152 35.61 -0.33 -17.16
N GLY A 153 36.06 -1.16 -16.20
CA GLY A 153 37.39 -1.04 -15.58
C GLY A 153 37.60 0.20 -14.72
N ARG A 154 36.53 0.87 -14.25
CA ARG A 154 36.63 2.08 -13.41
C ARG A 154 36.42 1.73 -11.92
N ASN A 155 37.35 2.13 -11.05
CA ASN A 155 37.16 2.06 -9.60
C ASN A 155 35.98 2.95 -9.19
N TYR A 156 34.90 2.32 -8.71
CA TYR A 156 33.68 3.00 -8.31
C TYR A 156 33.62 3.09 -6.78
N GLN A 157 33.97 4.25 -6.23
CA GLN A 157 33.65 4.56 -4.84
C GLN A 157 32.16 4.88 -4.73
N ALA A 158 31.41 4.01 -4.05
CA ALA A 158 29.99 4.22 -3.88
C ALA A 158 29.74 5.48 -3.02
N PRO A 159 28.88 6.40 -3.46
CA PRO A 159 28.50 7.54 -2.64
C PRO A 159 27.93 7.07 -1.30
N ARG A 160 28.20 7.83 -0.23
CA ARG A 160 27.67 7.53 1.11
C ARG A 160 26.36 8.29 1.30
N PHE A 161 25.35 7.57 1.79
CA PHE A 161 24.05 8.12 2.14
C PHE A 161 24.05 8.49 3.62
N SER A 162 23.55 9.69 3.94
CA SER A 162 23.46 10.12 5.33
C SER A 162 22.02 9.99 5.83
N PRO A 163 21.74 9.07 6.77
CA PRO A 163 20.36 8.75 7.19
C PRO A 163 19.71 9.81 8.08
N HIS A 164 20.47 10.78 8.59
CA HIS A 164 19.98 11.81 9.50
C HIS A 164 18.95 12.76 8.86
N LEU A 165 19.17 13.19 7.62
CA LEU A 165 18.24 14.09 6.92
C LEU A 165 16.86 13.44 6.70
N PRO A 166 16.76 12.22 6.14
CA PRO A 166 15.47 11.52 6.04
C PRO A 166 14.81 11.29 7.40
N PHE A 167 15.58 11.01 8.45
CA PHE A 167 15.04 10.80 9.79
C PHE A 167 14.43 12.09 10.36
N VAL A 168 15.15 13.21 10.32
CA VAL A 168 14.62 14.52 10.76
C VAL A 168 13.43 14.94 9.91
N ALA A 169 13.48 14.73 8.59
CA ALA A 169 12.34 15.00 7.71
C ALA A 169 11.10 14.17 8.11
N SER A 170 11.29 12.88 8.43
CA SER A 170 10.18 12.04 8.92
C SER A 170 9.64 12.48 10.27
N LEU A 171 10.49 12.96 11.20
CA LEU A 171 10.05 13.51 12.48
C LEU A 171 9.20 14.76 12.28
N LEU A 172 9.61 15.65 11.38
CA LEU A 172 8.88 16.88 11.06
C LEU A 172 7.56 16.58 10.35
N LEU A 173 7.53 15.61 9.42
CA LEU A 173 6.29 15.17 8.76
C LEU A 173 5.29 14.56 9.76
N GLY A 174 5.77 13.70 10.67
CA GLY A 174 4.94 13.13 11.72
C GLY A 174 4.42 14.18 12.71
N ALA A 175 5.28 15.14 13.10
CA ALA A 175 4.89 16.24 13.97
C ALA A 175 3.89 17.21 13.29
N SER A 176 4.07 17.45 11.99
CA SER A 176 3.14 18.26 11.20
C SER A 176 1.75 17.65 11.11
N TYR A 177 1.64 16.32 11.02
CA TYR A 177 0.33 15.64 11.01
C TYR A 177 -0.38 15.75 12.36
N GLY A 178 0.37 15.59 13.47
CA GLY A 178 -0.19 15.70 14.81
C GLY A 178 -0.82 17.06 15.12
N TRP A 179 -0.22 18.13 14.60
CA TRP A 179 -0.63 19.52 14.83
C TRP A 179 -1.48 20.14 13.71
N SER A 180 -1.81 19.41 12.64
CA SER A 180 -2.62 19.95 11.52
C SER A 180 -4.12 19.86 11.73
N ARG A 181 -4.60 19.26 12.84
CA ARG A 181 -6.03 19.02 13.09
C ARG A 181 -6.83 20.31 13.35
N ASP A 182 -6.20 21.34 13.95
CA ASP A 182 -6.83 22.63 14.22
C ASP A 182 -6.00 23.82 13.69
N VAL A 183 -6.67 24.93 13.38
CA VAL A 183 -6.02 26.19 12.93
C VAL A 183 -5.07 26.73 14.01
N GLY A 184 -5.40 26.55 15.28
CA GLY A 184 -4.57 26.95 16.42
C GLY A 184 -3.26 26.17 16.53
N ASP A 185 -3.30 24.87 16.26
CA ASP A 185 -2.16 23.96 16.43
C ASP A 185 -1.09 24.13 15.34
N ARG A 186 -1.47 24.64 14.16
CA ARG A 186 -0.54 24.97 13.06
C ARG A 186 0.53 25.99 13.47
N TRP A 187 0.19 26.92 14.36
CA TRP A 187 1.16 27.89 14.89
C TRP A 187 2.23 27.22 15.75
N GLY A 188 1.88 26.15 16.48
CA GLY A 188 2.82 25.36 17.26
C GLY A 188 3.93 24.76 16.39
N PHE A 189 3.57 24.20 15.24
CA PHE A 189 4.54 23.64 14.28
C PHE A 189 5.53 24.68 13.72
N LEU A 190 5.03 25.86 13.38
CA LEU A 190 5.84 26.97 12.87
C LEU A 190 6.79 27.53 13.93
N VAL A 191 6.31 27.68 15.17
CA VAL A 191 7.12 28.13 16.31
C VAL A 191 8.25 27.14 16.59
N VAL A 192 7.95 25.84 16.61
CA VAL A 192 8.96 24.81 16.88
C VAL A 192 9.99 24.69 15.76
N SER A 193 9.56 24.78 14.50
CA SER A 193 10.46 24.82 13.35
C SER A 193 11.41 26.03 13.41
N ALA A 194 10.90 27.20 13.82
CA ALA A 194 11.70 28.40 14.04
C ALA A 194 12.69 28.25 15.20
N LEU A 195 12.29 27.60 16.30
CA LEU A 195 13.18 27.33 17.44
C LEU A 195 14.33 26.40 17.05
N MET A 196 14.09 25.35 16.25
CA MET A 196 15.15 24.44 15.79
C MET A 196 16.17 25.16 14.90
N VAL A 197 15.72 26.02 13.97
CA VAL A 197 16.63 26.83 13.13
C VAL A 197 17.43 27.81 13.96
N THR A 198 16.77 28.46 14.93
CA THR A 198 17.44 29.37 15.87
C THR A 198 18.51 28.64 16.67
N TRP A 199 18.24 27.41 17.10
CA TRP A 199 19.20 26.59 17.85
C TRP A 199 20.39 26.13 16.99
N VAL A 200 20.17 25.70 15.75
CA VAL A 200 21.25 25.37 14.80
C VAL A 200 22.16 26.58 14.57
N TRP A 201 21.56 27.76 14.39
CA TRP A 201 22.30 29.00 14.19
C TRP A 201 23.11 29.40 15.43
N VAL A 202 22.53 29.28 16.62
CA VAL A 202 23.21 29.56 17.90
C VAL A 202 24.40 28.61 18.10
N ASP A 203 24.26 27.32 17.84
CA ASP A 203 25.35 26.36 17.99
C ASP A 203 26.48 26.54 16.95
N GLU A 204 26.14 26.86 15.70
CA GLU A 204 27.15 27.25 14.70
C GLU A 204 27.89 28.54 15.08
N SER A 205 27.19 29.48 15.74
CA SER A 205 27.79 30.73 16.22
C SER A 205 28.68 30.52 17.46
N GLY A 206 28.34 29.57 18.34
CA GLY A 206 29.09 29.26 19.56
C GLY A 206 30.37 28.45 19.36
N ARG A 207 30.50 27.71 18.23
CA ARG A 207 31.74 26.96 17.88
C ARG A 207 32.89 27.86 17.41
N PHE A 208 32.63 29.13 17.16
CA PHE A 208 33.65 30.13 16.81
C PHE A 208 33.75 31.18 17.91
N ARG A 209 34.81 31.09 18.71
CA ARG A 209 35.13 31.98 19.85
C ARG A 209 35.47 33.43 19.45
N ASP A 210 35.22 33.85 18.21
CA ASP A 210 35.47 35.22 17.72
C ASP A 210 34.20 36.10 17.84
N LEU A 211 33.49 35.98 18.95
CA LEU A 211 32.26 36.72 19.27
C LEU A 211 32.53 38.11 19.88
N GLU A 212 33.79 38.58 19.91
CA GLU A 212 34.14 39.91 20.44
C GLU A 212 33.84 41.07 19.46
N SER A 213 33.37 40.81 18.23
CA SER A 213 33.00 41.89 17.32
C SER A 213 31.55 41.78 16.80
N GLY A 214 30.69 42.72 17.22
CA GLY A 214 29.30 42.85 16.74
C GLY A 214 29.13 43.01 15.21
N ARG A 215 30.24 43.15 14.46
CA ARG A 215 30.28 43.13 12.99
C ARG A 215 30.06 41.74 12.38
N ALA A 216 30.44 40.65 13.07
CA ALA A 216 30.25 39.29 12.59
C ALA A 216 28.77 38.87 12.58
N ILE A 217 28.02 39.27 13.61
CA ILE A 217 26.57 39.02 13.75
C ILE A 217 25.79 39.74 12.64
N ARG A 218 26.09 41.03 12.40
CA ARG A 218 25.39 41.84 11.39
C ARG A 218 25.59 41.34 9.95
N ARG A 219 26.74 40.72 9.64
CA ARG A 219 27.02 40.09 8.33
C ARG A 219 26.27 38.77 8.10
N ARG A 220 25.91 38.05 9.16
CA ARG A 220 25.25 36.72 9.07
C ARG A 220 23.74 36.77 9.28
N LEU A 221 23.22 37.86 9.84
CA LEU A 221 21.77 38.08 10.03
C LEU A 221 20.95 37.93 8.74
N PRO A 222 21.38 38.40 7.55
CA PRO A 222 20.62 38.18 6.32
C PRO A 222 20.51 36.70 5.95
N GLY A 223 21.59 35.93 6.12
CA GLY A 223 21.59 34.49 5.88
C GLY A 223 20.68 33.73 6.85
N PHE A 224 20.66 34.14 8.12
CA PHE A 224 19.72 33.60 9.11
C PHE A 224 18.27 33.89 8.74
N VAL A 225 17.92 35.13 8.42
CA VAL A 225 16.57 35.53 8.03
C VAL A 225 16.10 34.76 6.78
N VAL A 226 16.98 34.61 5.78
CA VAL A 226 16.67 33.80 4.58
C VAL A 226 16.46 32.33 4.94
N SER A 227 17.32 31.73 5.77
CA SER A 227 17.17 30.33 6.19
C SER A 227 15.88 30.11 7.01
N MET A 228 15.54 31.05 7.89
CA MET A 228 14.31 31.04 8.68
C MET A 228 13.08 31.14 7.78
N ALA A 229 13.07 32.07 6.82
CA ALA A 229 11.98 32.23 5.87
C ALA A 229 11.81 30.98 5.00
N MET A 230 12.90 30.37 4.53
CA MET A 230 12.85 29.12 3.77
C MET A 230 12.25 27.98 4.60
N VAL A 231 12.69 27.79 5.85
CA VAL A 231 12.18 26.71 6.70
C VAL A 231 10.72 26.92 7.06
N LEU A 232 10.29 28.15 7.36
CA LEU A 232 8.87 28.46 7.61
C LEU A 232 8.01 28.22 6.36
N CYS A 233 8.51 28.56 5.18
CA CYS A 233 7.84 28.29 3.91
C CYS A 233 7.73 26.76 3.65
N PHE A 234 8.80 26.01 3.85
CA PHE A 234 8.78 24.55 3.75
C PHE A 234 7.87 23.89 4.79
N ALA A 235 7.85 24.40 6.02
CA ALA A 235 6.97 23.94 7.09
C ALA A 235 5.49 24.17 6.73
N PHE A 236 5.16 25.36 6.19
CA PHE A 236 3.82 25.67 5.70
C PHE A 236 3.43 24.80 4.50
N ALA A 237 4.35 24.58 3.54
CA ALA A 237 4.11 23.71 2.40
C ALA A 237 3.91 22.24 2.82
N ALA A 238 4.70 21.77 3.79
CA ALA A 238 4.57 20.42 4.34
C ALA A 238 3.24 20.23 5.07
N SER A 239 2.82 21.18 5.90
CA SER A 239 1.54 21.10 6.61
C SER A 239 0.36 21.15 5.65
N TYR A 240 0.42 22.00 4.61
CA TYR A 240 -0.57 22.03 3.54
C TYR A 240 -0.60 20.71 2.76
N GLY A 241 0.56 20.13 2.44
CA GLY A 241 0.66 18.85 1.77
C GLY A 241 0.09 17.69 2.59
N VAL A 242 0.30 17.69 3.91
CA VAL A 242 -0.27 16.70 4.83
C VAL A 242 -1.79 16.84 4.91
N GLN A 243 -2.32 18.07 4.94
CA GLN A 243 -3.76 18.31 4.89
C GLN A 243 -4.36 17.80 3.58
N ARG A 244 -3.75 18.12 2.43
CA ARG A 244 -4.18 17.59 1.13
C ARG A 244 -4.12 16.07 1.07
N LEU A 245 -3.11 15.46 1.69
CA LEU A 245 -3.00 14.00 1.78
C LEU A 245 -4.13 13.42 2.63
N HIS A 246 -4.52 14.10 3.71
CA HIS A 246 -5.64 13.71 4.56
C HIS A 246 -6.97 13.79 3.79
N GLU A 247 -7.26 14.92 3.15
CA GLU A 247 -8.45 15.11 2.30
C GLU A 247 -8.49 14.12 1.12
N TRP A 248 -7.32 13.80 0.54
CA TRP A 248 -7.21 12.81 -0.51
C TRP A 248 -7.39 11.36 0.00
N ALA A 249 -6.99 11.09 1.24
CA ALA A 249 -7.23 9.81 1.89
C ALA A 249 -8.72 9.63 2.25
N GLU A 250 -9.38 10.69 2.74
CA GLU A 250 -10.83 10.73 2.97
C GLU A 250 -11.60 10.52 1.66
N SER A 251 -11.14 11.10 0.55
CA SER A 251 -11.73 10.88 -0.78
C SER A 251 -11.31 9.58 -1.45
N GLY A 252 -10.62 8.65 -0.75
CA GLY A 252 -10.39 7.28 -1.21
C GLY A 252 -9.33 7.12 -2.31
N GLY A 253 -8.30 7.97 -2.34
CA GLY A 253 -7.36 8.08 -3.46
C GLY A 253 -6.35 6.94 -3.71
N PHE A 254 -6.14 6.01 -2.77
CA PHE A 254 -5.06 5.00 -2.88
C PHE A 254 -5.40 3.74 -3.70
N GLY A 255 -6.59 3.65 -4.32
CA GLY A 255 -7.11 2.35 -4.81
C GLY A 255 -7.44 1.37 -3.67
N TRP A 256 -7.25 1.79 -2.41
CA TRP A 256 -8.17 1.51 -1.32
C TRP A 256 -9.53 2.07 -1.71
N SER A 257 -10.24 1.32 -2.55
CA SER A 257 -11.65 1.51 -2.77
C SER A 257 -12.36 0.97 -1.53
N ALA A 258 -12.97 1.69 -0.59
CA ALA A 258 -13.52 3.06 -0.49
C ALA A 258 -14.51 3.50 -1.57
N SER A 259 -14.70 2.73 -2.65
CA SER A 259 -15.89 2.86 -3.51
C SER A 259 -17.18 2.42 -2.81
N GLY A 260 -17.08 1.75 -1.65
CA GLY A 260 -18.23 1.40 -0.83
C GLY A 260 -18.97 2.58 -0.21
N GLY A 261 -18.40 3.80 -0.25
CA GLY A 261 -18.96 4.92 0.52
C GLY A 261 -18.56 6.32 0.08
N ARG A 262 -18.07 6.54 -1.16
CA ARG A 262 -18.10 7.92 -1.68
C ARG A 262 -19.57 8.28 -1.98
N ASN A 263 -20.10 9.23 -1.21
CA ASN A 263 -21.42 9.87 -1.38
C ASN A 263 -22.68 9.01 -1.19
N MET A 264 -22.71 8.05 -0.25
CA MET A 264 -23.97 7.36 0.11
C MET A 264 -24.56 7.80 1.45
N THR A 265 -23.89 8.70 2.16
CA THR A 265 -24.09 8.84 3.59
C THR A 265 -25.24 9.79 3.92
N ASN A 266 -25.61 10.71 3.03
CA ASN A 266 -26.81 11.53 3.23
C ASN A 266 -27.60 11.80 1.95
N ARG A 267 -28.35 10.82 1.45
CA ARG A 267 -29.21 10.99 0.26
C ARG A 267 -30.52 11.71 0.56
N ALA A 268 -30.43 12.92 1.13
CA ALA A 268 -31.55 13.87 1.09
C ALA A 268 -31.91 14.23 -0.35
N SER A 269 -30.89 14.21 -1.21
CA SER A 269 -31.01 14.44 -2.62
C SER A 269 -29.99 13.61 -3.39
N VAL A 270 -30.31 13.29 -4.65
CA VAL A 270 -29.42 12.65 -5.62
C VAL A 270 -29.46 13.47 -6.90
N GLN A 271 -28.29 13.81 -7.42
CA GLN A 271 -28.18 14.49 -8.71
C GLN A 271 -28.13 13.44 -9.83
N LEU A 272 -28.78 13.75 -10.95
CA LEU A 272 -28.68 12.95 -12.17
C LEU A 272 -27.21 12.81 -12.59
N GLY A 273 -26.72 11.57 -12.63
CA GLY A 273 -25.36 11.18 -12.95
C GLY A 273 -24.60 10.52 -11.79
N ASP A 274 -25.04 10.73 -10.53
CA ASP A 274 -24.36 10.24 -9.32
C ASP A 274 -24.31 8.69 -9.29
N VAL A 275 -25.40 8.02 -9.68
CA VAL A 275 -25.46 6.54 -9.73
C VAL A 275 -24.56 6.04 -10.86
N GLY A 276 -24.55 6.75 -11.99
CA GLY A 276 -23.70 6.45 -13.13
C GLY A 276 -22.20 6.59 -12.86
N GLU A 277 -21.77 7.35 -11.85
CA GLU A 277 -20.38 7.37 -11.38
C GLU A 277 -20.04 6.12 -10.55
N ILE A 278 -20.95 5.70 -9.67
CA ILE A 278 -20.81 4.47 -8.87
C ILE A 278 -20.74 3.25 -9.80
N GLN A 279 -21.51 3.27 -10.88
CA GLN A 279 -21.58 2.20 -11.87
C GLN A 279 -20.26 1.95 -12.63
N LEU A 280 -19.32 2.89 -12.61
CA LEU A 280 -18.00 2.70 -13.21
C LEU A 280 -17.06 1.86 -12.33
N SER A 281 -17.41 1.62 -11.07
CA SER A 281 -16.59 0.83 -10.14
C SER A 281 -16.90 -0.67 -10.23
N GLN A 282 -15.84 -1.48 -10.34
CA GLN A 282 -15.88 -2.95 -10.27
C GLN A 282 -15.73 -3.50 -8.85
N ASP A 283 -15.68 -2.62 -7.86
CA ASP A 283 -15.45 -3.02 -6.48
C ASP A 283 -16.73 -3.49 -5.82
N VAL A 284 -16.59 -4.45 -4.89
CA VAL A 284 -17.67 -4.94 -4.03
C VAL A 284 -18.01 -3.88 -2.98
N ILE A 285 -19.28 -3.48 -2.94
CA ILE A 285 -19.84 -2.51 -1.99
C ILE A 285 -20.54 -3.27 -0.85
N TRP A 286 -21.41 -4.22 -1.21
CA TRP A 286 -22.15 -5.06 -0.27
C TRP A 286 -22.12 -6.53 -0.69
N ARG A 287 -22.29 -7.43 0.26
CA ARG A 287 -22.61 -8.84 0.02
C ARG A 287 -23.90 -9.21 0.73
N LEU A 288 -24.71 -10.03 0.06
CA LEU A 288 -26.01 -10.46 0.54
C LEU A 288 -26.08 -11.98 0.49
N LYS A 289 -26.01 -12.62 1.65
CA LYS A 289 -26.19 -14.07 1.79
C LYS A 289 -27.64 -14.38 2.11
N THR A 290 -28.26 -15.28 1.36
CA THR A 290 -29.63 -15.70 1.61
C THR A 290 -29.62 -16.88 2.58
N LEU A 291 -30.11 -16.67 3.80
CA LEU A 291 -30.19 -17.72 4.82
C LEU A 291 -31.48 -18.52 4.69
N GLN A 292 -32.58 -17.85 4.37
CA GLN A 292 -33.90 -18.48 4.16
C GLN A 292 -34.74 -17.66 3.19
N GLY A 293 -35.38 -18.33 2.23
CA GLY A 293 -36.25 -17.70 1.24
C GLY A 293 -35.59 -17.54 -0.12
N ILE A 294 -36.01 -16.51 -0.87
CA ILE A 294 -35.49 -16.17 -2.20
C ILE A 294 -34.76 -14.85 -2.08
N ALA A 295 -33.60 -14.71 -2.73
CA ALA A 295 -32.90 -13.43 -2.79
C ALA A 295 -33.79 -12.34 -3.40
N PRO A 296 -33.78 -11.11 -2.88
CA PRO A 296 -34.52 -10.02 -3.49
C PRO A 296 -33.90 -9.67 -4.84
N ASP A 297 -34.71 -9.42 -5.87
CA ASP A 297 -34.19 -9.01 -7.19
C ASP A 297 -33.40 -7.69 -7.12
N ARG A 298 -33.76 -6.83 -6.16
CA ARG A 298 -33.14 -5.53 -5.92
C ARG A 298 -33.22 -5.13 -4.45
N VAL A 299 -32.23 -4.37 -4.00
CA VAL A 299 -32.20 -3.74 -2.68
C VAL A 299 -32.18 -2.22 -2.87
N CYS A 300 -32.92 -1.51 -2.03
CA CYS A 300 -33.15 -0.07 -2.14
C CYS A 300 -32.39 0.68 -1.04
N ASP A 301 -31.68 1.73 -1.43
CA ASP A 301 -30.95 2.63 -0.54
C ASP A 301 -31.48 4.07 -0.58
N GLY A 302 -32.43 4.38 -1.46
CA GLY A 302 -32.95 5.73 -1.63
C GLY A 302 -34.28 5.75 -2.36
N VAL A 303 -35.18 6.61 -1.87
CA VAL A 303 -36.51 6.87 -2.44
C VAL A 303 -36.72 8.38 -2.52
N PHE A 304 -37.17 8.88 -3.66
CA PHE A 304 -37.27 10.31 -3.94
C PHE A 304 -38.59 10.62 -4.64
N ASP A 305 -39.24 11.69 -4.19
CA ASP A 305 -40.58 12.07 -4.61
C ASP A 305 -40.61 13.42 -5.31
N LEU A 306 -39.64 14.30 -5.07
CA LEU A 306 -39.59 15.62 -5.69
C LEU A 306 -38.41 15.71 -6.66
N ILE A 307 -38.67 16.24 -7.85
CA ILE A 307 -37.61 16.60 -8.81
C ILE A 307 -37.55 18.11 -8.99
N ARG A 308 -36.34 18.67 -8.95
CA ARG A 308 -36.06 20.07 -9.23
C ARG A 308 -34.83 20.14 -10.13
N THR A 309 -35.00 20.69 -11.33
CA THR A 309 -33.98 20.87 -12.39
C THR A 309 -33.24 19.63 -12.88
N SER A 310 -32.52 18.94 -12.01
CA SER A 310 -31.77 17.70 -12.29
C SER A 310 -31.47 16.92 -11.00
N VAL A 311 -32.11 17.30 -9.90
CA VAL A 311 -31.88 16.77 -8.57
C VAL A 311 -33.19 16.19 -8.05
N TRP A 312 -33.13 14.91 -7.69
CA TRP A 312 -34.18 14.22 -6.96
C TRP A 312 -34.01 14.46 -5.47
N ILE A 313 -35.10 14.74 -4.77
CA ILE A 313 -35.13 15.11 -3.35
C ILE A 313 -36.12 14.19 -2.64
N ASN A 314 -35.70 13.71 -1.46
CA ASN A 314 -36.55 12.98 -0.53
C ASN A 314 -37.06 13.94 0.54
N ARG A 315 -38.35 14.30 0.50
CA ARG A 315 -38.93 15.21 1.48
C ARG A 315 -38.92 14.67 2.91
N THR A 316 -38.98 13.36 3.08
CA THR A 316 -39.04 12.68 4.39
C THR A 316 -37.67 12.52 5.02
N GLN A 317 -36.58 12.88 4.32
CA GLN A 317 -35.21 12.76 4.84
C GLN A 317 -34.99 13.59 6.12
N ARG A 318 -35.74 14.66 6.35
CA ARG A 318 -35.64 15.44 7.60
C ARG A 318 -36.48 14.84 8.74
N GLN A 319 -37.26 13.80 8.46
CA GLN A 319 -38.20 13.15 9.37
C GLN A 319 -37.80 11.67 9.55
N PHE A 320 -36.60 11.44 10.06
CA PHE A 320 -36.22 10.11 10.50
C PHE A 320 -36.83 9.82 11.87
N THR A 321 -37.45 8.65 11.99
CA THR A 321 -37.94 8.12 13.26
C THR A 321 -36.90 7.14 13.78
N ARG A 322 -36.44 7.35 15.01
CA ARG A 322 -35.57 6.40 15.72
C ARG A 322 -36.31 5.10 15.95
N MET A 323 -35.66 3.99 15.67
CA MET A 323 -36.16 2.64 15.89
C MET A 323 -35.56 2.09 17.18
N GLY A 324 -36.36 1.46 18.05
CA GLY A 324 -35.91 0.85 19.31
C GLY A 324 -35.81 1.80 20.52
N ASP A 325 -35.70 1.22 21.72
CA ASP A 325 -35.56 1.96 22.98
C ASP A 325 -34.10 2.37 23.21
N VAL A 326 -33.85 3.65 23.53
CA VAL A 326 -32.53 4.19 23.87
C VAL A 326 -32.15 3.69 25.27
N ILE A 327 -31.19 2.77 25.38
CA ILE A 327 -30.46 2.58 26.64
C ILE A 327 -29.30 3.58 26.62
N GLU A 328 -29.45 4.70 27.33
CA GLU A 328 -28.39 5.71 27.45
C GLU A 328 -27.09 5.07 27.96
N GLY A 329 -26.03 5.13 27.15
CA GLY A 329 -24.66 4.85 27.59
C GLY A 329 -24.16 3.41 27.44
N GLU A 330 -24.97 2.46 26.97
CA GLU A 330 -24.50 1.10 26.64
C GLU A 330 -24.72 0.75 25.16
N TYR A 331 -23.67 0.26 24.51
CA TYR A 331 -23.74 -0.27 23.16
C TYR A 331 -24.71 -1.46 23.14
N VAL A 332 -25.79 -1.38 22.36
CA VAL A 332 -26.62 -2.57 22.09
C VAL A 332 -25.92 -3.40 20.99
N VAL A 333 -24.82 -4.07 21.37
CA VAL A 333 -23.95 -4.85 20.47
C VAL A 333 -24.71 -5.98 19.74
N ARG A 334 -25.92 -6.33 20.20
CA ARG A 334 -26.80 -7.37 19.63
C ARG A 334 -28.27 -7.01 19.74
N GLY A 335 -28.64 -5.80 19.31
CA GLY A 335 -30.03 -5.35 19.30
C GLY A 335 -30.78 -5.87 18.09
N THR A 336 -32.01 -6.33 18.29
CA THR A 336 -32.96 -6.46 17.17
C THR A 336 -33.72 -5.16 17.05
N TRP A 337 -33.52 -4.47 15.94
CA TRP A 337 -34.16 -3.20 15.60
C TRP A 337 -35.45 -3.51 14.81
N PRO A 338 -36.64 -3.32 15.40
CA PRO A 338 -37.88 -3.47 14.65
C PRO A 338 -37.98 -2.33 13.65
N LEU A 339 -38.13 -2.63 12.36
CA LEU A 339 -38.27 -1.62 11.32
C LEU A 339 -39.73 -1.35 10.97
N SER A 340 -40.59 -2.36 11.12
CA SER A 340 -42.03 -2.28 10.86
C SER A 340 -42.81 -2.75 12.11
N PRO A 341 -43.97 -2.15 12.42
CA PRO A 341 -44.81 -2.62 13.53
C PRO A 341 -45.25 -4.07 13.27
N LEU A 342 -44.88 -5.01 14.14
CA LEU A 342 -45.29 -6.42 14.05
C LEU A 342 -46.82 -6.61 14.00
N GLN A 343 -47.58 -5.65 14.54
CA GLN A 343 -49.05 -5.63 14.46
C GLN A 343 -49.57 -5.54 13.01
N ALA A 344 -48.81 -4.99 12.07
CA ALA A 344 -49.20 -4.90 10.67
C ALA A 344 -49.24 -6.27 9.95
N LEU A 345 -48.56 -7.30 10.50
CA LEU A 345 -48.68 -8.68 10.05
C LEU A 345 -49.95 -9.38 10.62
N GLY A 346 -50.49 -8.87 11.74
CA GLY A 346 -51.57 -9.52 12.50
C GLY A 346 -53.01 -9.21 12.05
N ASN A 347 -53.22 -8.22 11.17
CA ASN A 347 -54.55 -7.86 10.67
C ASN A 347 -54.97 -8.58 9.37
N SER A 348 -54.13 -9.49 8.85
CA SER A 348 -54.60 -10.47 7.88
C SER A 348 -55.31 -11.59 8.63
N GLY A 349 -56.64 -11.60 8.57
CA GLY A 349 -57.53 -12.39 9.43
C GLY A 349 -57.03 -13.78 9.82
N GLY A 350 -56.91 -14.00 11.13
CA GLY A 350 -56.76 -15.33 11.73
C GLY A 350 -55.52 -15.50 12.60
N GLY A 351 -55.52 -14.89 13.80
CA GLY A 351 -54.97 -15.38 15.08
C GLY A 351 -53.77 -16.34 15.13
N LYS A 352 -52.84 -16.30 14.19
CA LYS A 352 -51.60 -17.09 14.22
C LYS A 352 -50.41 -16.13 14.19
N SER A 353 -49.47 -16.37 15.10
CA SER A 353 -48.15 -15.74 15.07
C SER A 353 -47.53 -15.87 13.67
N PRO A 354 -46.79 -14.86 13.15
CA PRO A 354 -46.18 -14.88 11.81
C PRO A 354 -45.27 -16.09 11.55
N THR A 355 -44.88 -16.80 12.61
CA THR A 355 -44.05 -17.99 12.60
C THR A 355 -44.76 -19.25 12.08
N GLU A 356 -46.10 -19.30 12.02
CA GLU A 356 -46.84 -20.54 11.73
C GLU A 356 -47.52 -20.61 10.35
N GLY A 357 -47.30 -19.66 9.42
CA GLY A 357 -47.94 -19.77 8.10
C GLY A 357 -47.46 -18.86 6.96
N GLY A 358 -46.48 -17.98 7.16
CA GLY A 358 -45.96 -17.10 6.10
C GLY A 358 -44.44 -17.23 5.98
N VAL A 359 -43.92 -17.46 4.78
CA VAL A 359 -42.48 -17.59 4.51
C VAL A 359 -41.80 -16.25 4.81
N ILE A 360 -41.16 -16.13 5.97
CA ILE A 360 -40.30 -15.00 6.32
C ILE A 360 -38.97 -15.18 5.58
N TRP A 361 -38.45 -14.10 5.00
CA TRP A 361 -37.16 -14.12 4.33
C TRP A 361 -36.08 -13.59 5.24
N ARG A 362 -34.93 -14.25 5.23
CA ARG A 362 -33.80 -13.97 6.11
C ARG A 362 -32.54 -13.83 5.27
N TYR A 363 -31.90 -12.68 5.41
CA TYR A 363 -30.69 -12.33 4.70
C TYR A 363 -29.61 -11.90 5.68
N GLU A 364 -28.37 -12.20 5.35
CA GLU A 364 -27.21 -11.71 6.05
C GLU A 364 -26.51 -10.72 5.12
N MET A 365 -26.40 -9.48 5.58
CA MET A 365 -25.79 -8.38 4.87
C MET A 365 -24.41 -8.08 5.43
N TYR A 366 -23.46 -7.92 4.52
CA TYR A 366 -22.07 -7.61 4.83
C TYR A 366 -21.61 -6.39 4.05
N GLY A 367 -20.96 -5.47 4.71
CA GLY A 367 -20.42 -4.27 4.07
C GLY A 367 -19.46 -3.51 4.97
N GLN A 368 -18.89 -2.44 4.42
CA GLN A 368 -18.06 -1.51 5.16
C GLN A 368 -18.67 -0.12 5.07
N ALA A 369 -18.85 0.54 6.22
CA ALA A 369 -19.15 1.96 6.29
C ALA A 369 -17.87 2.77 6.47
N ASN A 370 -17.86 3.95 5.84
CA ASN A 370 -16.76 4.89 5.90
C ASN A 370 -17.04 6.10 6.80
N ASP A 371 -18.33 6.40 7.05
CA ASP A 371 -18.77 7.58 7.82
C ASP A 371 -19.49 7.14 9.10
N ASP A 372 -19.69 8.11 10.02
CA ASP A 372 -20.40 7.92 11.28
C ASP A 372 -21.83 7.38 11.09
N PHE A 373 -22.46 7.69 9.95
CA PHE A 373 -23.78 7.22 9.55
C PHE A 373 -23.76 6.60 8.15
N THR A 374 -24.51 5.52 7.95
CA THR A 374 -24.65 4.85 6.65
C THR A 374 -26.11 4.55 6.35
N VAL A 375 -26.46 4.60 5.06
CA VAL A 375 -27.77 4.12 4.58
C VAL A 375 -27.62 2.65 4.20
N LEU A 376 -28.48 1.81 4.76
CA LEU A 376 -28.44 0.37 4.56
C LEU A 376 -29.31 -0.01 3.34
N PRO A 377 -28.77 -0.72 2.34
CA PRO A 377 -29.57 -1.16 1.20
C PRO A 377 -30.52 -2.28 1.62
N MET A 378 -31.82 -2.00 1.65
CA MET A 378 -32.83 -2.91 2.19
C MET A 378 -33.64 -3.62 1.11
N PRO A 379 -34.06 -4.89 1.33
CA PRO A 379 -35.08 -5.51 0.51
C PRO A 379 -36.42 -4.79 0.67
N LYS A 380 -37.36 -5.05 -0.24
CA LYS A 380 -38.74 -4.54 -0.14
C LYS A 380 -39.38 -5.06 1.16
N SER A 381 -40.01 -4.16 1.93
CA SER A 381 -40.69 -4.49 3.20
C SER A 381 -39.79 -5.11 4.28
N PRO A 382 -38.74 -4.41 4.76
CA PRO A 382 -37.93 -4.91 5.85
C PRO A 382 -38.74 -4.89 7.16
N LEU A 383 -38.68 -5.99 7.91
CA LEU A 383 -39.41 -6.19 9.16
C LEU A 383 -38.53 -5.83 10.36
N SER A 384 -37.30 -6.35 10.39
CA SER A 384 -36.34 -6.06 11.44
C SER A 384 -34.91 -6.26 10.96
N VAL A 385 -33.97 -5.60 11.63
CA VAL A 385 -32.54 -5.80 11.44
C VAL A 385 -31.94 -6.20 12.78
N SER A 386 -31.16 -7.25 12.81
CA SER A 386 -30.51 -7.79 14.00
C SER A 386 -29.01 -7.93 13.80
N GLU A 387 -28.28 -8.05 14.91
CA GLU A 387 -26.82 -8.14 14.94
C GLU A 387 -26.06 -6.92 14.37
N LEU A 388 -26.77 -5.82 14.10
CA LEU A 388 -26.18 -4.59 13.60
C LEU A 388 -25.45 -3.83 14.74
N PRO A 389 -24.12 -3.62 14.65
CA PRO A 389 -23.37 -2.85 15.64
C PRO A 389 -23.60 -1.35 15.44
N ALA A 390 -24.78 -0.85 15.83
CA ALA A 390 -25.19 0.54 15.70
C ALA A 390 -25.50 1.19 17.05
N TYR A 391 -25.16 2.47 17.18
CA TYR A 391 -25.63 3.34 18.27
C TYR A 391 -27.10 3.71 18.09
N GLU A 392 -27.49 3.93 16.83
CA GLU A 392 -28.80 4.44 16.48
C GLU A 392 -29.22 3.86 15.13
N VAL A 393 -30.47 3.41 15.03
CA VAL A 393 -31.09 3.03 13.76
C VAL A 393 -32.31 3.90 13.56
N GLU A 394 -32.42 4.46 12.37
CA GLU A 394 -33.44 5.41 12.00
C GLU A 394 -34.11 4.99 10.69
N ARG A 395 -35.41 5.27 10.57
CA ARG A 395 -36.17 5.02 9.35
C ARG A 395 -36.96 6.26 8.95
N ASN A 396 -36.96 6.60 7.66
CA ASN A 396 -37.80 7.68 7.14
C ASN A 396 -39.19 7.19 6.68
N GLY A 397 -40.08 8.12 6.33
CA GLY A 397 -41.46 7.81 5.89
C GLY A 397 -41.55 6.95 4.62
N PHE A 398 -40.50 6.89 3.80
CA PHE A 398 -40.45 6.04 2.61
C PHE A 398 -39.80 4.67 2.84
N GLY A 399 -39.35 4.38 4.07
CA GLY A 399 -38.77 3.09 4.42
C GLY A 399 -37.27 2.96 4.18
N VAL A 400 -36.57 4.06 3.88
CA VAL A 400 -35.10 4.08 3.86
C VAL A 400 -34.59 3.98 5.29
N VAL A 401 -33.62 3.09 5.50
CA VAL A 401 -33.04 2.81 6.82
C VAL A 401 -31.63 3.38 6.89
N ARG A 402 -31.39 4.21 7.90
CA ARG A 402 -30.09 4.79 8.23
C ARG A 402 -29.62 4.23 9.57
N ALA A 403 -28.32 3.99 9.71
CA ALA A 403 -27.72 3.56 10.96
C ALA A 403 -26.47 4.38 11.29
N THR A 404 -26.36 4.83 12.54
CA THR A 404 -25.15 5.40 13.12
C THR A 404 -24.34 4.27 13.73
N LEU A 405 -23.20 3.94 13.14
CA LEU A 405 -22.52 2.68 13.44
C LEU A 405 -21.52 2.81 14.58
N ALA A 406 -21.45 1.78 15.42
CA ALA A 406 -20.42 1.62 16.43
C ALA A 406 -19.11 1.08 15.84
N GLN A 407 -19.18 0.42 14.69
CA GLN A 407 -18.04 -0.20 14.02
C GLN A 407 -18.12 0.04 12.51
N PRO A 408 -16.97 0.24 11.84
CA PRO A 408 -16.93 0.49 10.40
C PRO A 408 -17.27 -0.76 9.58
N VAL A 409 -17.20 -1.96 10.16
CA VAL A 409 -17.60 -3.20 9.49
C VAL A 409 -19.00 -3.59 9.91
N ILE A 410 -19.85 -3.84 8.93
CA ILE A 410 -21.25 -4.18 9.11
C ILE A 410 -21.44 -5.65 8.80
N LYS A 411 -22.00 -6.36 9.76
CA LYS A 411 -22.59 -7.68 9.57
C LYS A 411 -23.94 -7.65 10.26
N ALA A 412 -25.01 -7.77 9.49
CA ALA A 412 -26.37 -7.64 10.01
C ALA A 412 -27.30 -8.68 9.39
N GLU A 413 -28.17 -9.26 10.20
CA GLU A 413 -29.22 -10.14 9.74
C GLU A 413 -30.50 -9.32 9.51
N VAL A 414 -30.99 -9.31 8.27
CA VAL A 414 -32.21 -8.62 7.85
C VAL A 414 -33.33 -9.63 7.67
N ILE A 415 -34.44 -9.37 8.35
CA ILE A 415 -35.67 -10.12 8.22
C ILE A 415 -36.65 -9.29 7.40
N ALA A 416 -37.20 -9.87 6.33
CA ALA A 416 -38.12 -9.18 5.44
C ALA A 416 -39.39 -10.00 5.18
N ALA A 417 -40.46 -9.28 4.85
CA ALA A 417 -41.70 -9.90 4.39
C ALA A 417 -41.53 -10.42 2.95
N PRO A 418 -42.25 -11.50 2.58
CA PRO A 418 -42.17 -12.02 1.21
C PRO A 418 -42.65 -10.98 0.18
N MET A 419 -42.01 -10.95 -1.00
CA MET A 419 -42.16 -9.92 -2.06
C MET A 419 -43.60 -9.60 -2.50
N ARG A 420 -44.56 -10.50 -2.27
CA ARG A 420 -45.97 -10.32 -2.66
C ARG A 420 -46.75 -9.42 -1.70
N MET A 421 -46.21 -9.07 -0.54
CA MET A 421 -46.86 -8.12 0.36
C MET A 421 -46.64 -6.67 -0.10
N PRO A 422 -47.65 -5.78 0.06
CA PRO A 422 -47.44 -4.34 -0.09
C PRO A 422 -46.25 -3.88 0.75
N GLN A 423 -45.58 -2.78 0.33
CA GLN A 423 -44.51 -2.20 1.13
C GLN A 423 -45.01 -1.86 2.53
N LEU A 424 -44.57 -2.63 3.54
CA LEU A 424 -44.98 -2.41 4.92
C LEU A 424 -44.38 -1.09 5.43
N GLY A 425 -45.26 -0.16 5.77
CA GLY A 425 -44.88 1.18 6.22
C GLY A 425 -44.39 2.12 5.12
N ALA A 426 -44.63 1.82 3.83
CA ALA A 426 -44.57 2.86 2.81
C ALA A 426 -45.80 3.73 2.91
N LEU A 427 -45.59 5.05 2.91
CA LEU A 427 -46.69 6.01 2.81
C LEU A 427 -47.49 5.75 1.53
N GLU A 428 -48.82 5.82 1.68
CA GLU A 428 -49.74 6.00 0.55
C GLU A 428 -49.27 7.16 -0.34
N PRO A 429 -49.64 7.17 -1.63
CA PRO A 429 -49.21 8.22 -2.53
C PRO A 429 -49.75 9.57 -2.07
N ASP A 430 -48.86 10.54 -1.97
CA ASP A 430 -49.26 11.92 -1.79
C ASP A 430 -49.40 12.54 -3.17
N LEU A 431 -50.64 12.76 -3.58
CA LEU A 431 -50.94 13.24 -4.93
C LEU A 431 -50.37 14.63 -5.21
N GLU A 432 -50.01 15.43 -4.19
CA GLU A 432 -49.37 16.73 -4.42
C GLU A 432 -47.93 16.56 -4.92
N THR A 433 -47.17 15.61 -4.37
CA THR A 433 -45.74 15.43 -4.71
C THR A 433 -45.51 14.28 -5.69
N ASP A 434 -46.24 13.18 -5.53
CA ASP A 434 -46.08 11.97 -6.34
C ASP A 434 -46.69 12.10 -7.75
N LEU A 435 -47.43 13.19 -8.02
CA LEU A 435 -47.85 13.63 -9.36
C LEU A 435 -47.18 14.93 -9.81
N ASP A 436 -46.35 15.57 -8.99
CA ASP A 436 -45.67 16.82 -9.37
C ASP A 436 -44.61 16.54 -10.44
N LEU A 437 -44.75 17.19 -11.61
CA LEU A 437 -43.70 17.22 -12.63
C LEU A 437 -42.77 18.41 -12.44
N GLY A 438 -43.23 19.49 -11.82
CA GLY A 438 -42.61 20.80 -11.92
C GLY A 438 -42.77 21.44 -13.32
N PRO A 439 -42.70 22.78 -13.39
CA PRO A 439 -43.08 23.54 -14.59
C PRO A 439 -42.19 23.26 -15.82
N ARG A 440 -40.92 22.90 -15.60
CA ARG A 440 -39.97 22.60 -16.67
C ARG A 440 -40.35 21.32 -17.42
N TYR A 441 -40.60 20.24 -16.70
CA TYR A 441 -40.87 18.94 -17.30
C TYR A 441 -42.30 18.83 -17.81
N GLU A 442 -43.24 19.57 -17.20
CA GLU A 442 -44.64 19.61 -17.64
C GLU A 442 -44.77 19.99 -19.12
N ALA A 443 -43.99 20.96 -19.59
CA ALA A 443 -44.00 21.42 -20.97
C ALA A 443 -43.57 20.35 -22.00
N CYS A 444 -42.79 19.35 -21.59
CA CYS A 444 -42.31 18.27 -22.45
C CYS A 444 -43.14 16.98 -22.28
N PHE A 445 -43.40 16.58 -21.04
CA PHE A 445 -43.98 15.26 -20.74
C PHE A 445 -45.51 15.21 -20.85
N LYS A 446 -46.24 16.32 -20.65
CA LYS A 446 -47.70 16.34 -20.90
C LYS A 446 -48.04 16.13 -22.37
N PRO A 447 -47.46 16.89 -23.33
CA PRO A 447 -47.69 16.64 -24.75
C PRO A 447 -47.29 15.22 -25.18
N LEU A 448 -46.19 14.70 -24.63
CA LEU A 448 -45.75 13.33 -24.92
C LEU A 448 -46.73 12.28 -24.39
N ALA A 449 -47.28 12.45 -23.19
CA ALA A 449 -48.30 11.55 -22.64
C ALA A 449 -49.58 11.57 -23.49
N ASP A 450 -49.95 12.73 -24.04
CA ASP A 450 -51.09 12.88 -24.93
C ASP A 450 -50.84 12.25 -26.31
N GLU A 451 -49.63 12.41 -26.88
CA GLU A 451 -49.20 11.76 -28.14
C GLU A 451 -49.27 10.23 -28.03
N LEU A 452 -48.85 9.68 -26.88
CA LEU A 452 -48.93 8.25 -26.59
C LEU A 452 -50.35 7.79 -26.19
N GLY A 453 -51.32 8.70 -26.09
CA GLY A 453 -52.71 8.39 -25.78
C GLY A 453 -52.94 7.88 -24.35
N LEU A 454 -52.05 8.21 -23.40
CA LEU A 454 -52.03 7.58 -22.07
C LEU A 454 -53.24 7.96 -21.20
N GLN A 455 -53.85 9.13 -21.41
CA GLN A 455 -54.94 9.64 -20.56
C GLN A 455 -56.21 8.77 -20.58
N GLY A 456 -56.46 8.06 -21.69
CA GLY A 456 -57.64 7.20 -21.86
C GLY A 456 -57.45 5.75 -21.39
N MET A 457 -56.26 5.39 -20.91
CA MET A 457 -55.89 4.01 -20.57
C MET A 457 -56.05 3.73 -19.07
N SER A 458 -56.24 2.46 -18.70
CA SER A 458 -56.10 2.04 -17.29
C SER A 458 -54.65 2.12 -16.82
N ASP A 459 -54.39 2.19 -15.51
CA ASP A 459 -53.02 2.33 -14.98
C ASP A 459 -52.08 1.20 -15.43
N ARG A 460 -52.61 -0.02 -15.57
CA ARG A 460 -51.84 -1.16 -16.09
C ARG A 460 -51.51 -1.01 -17.57
N GLU A 461 -52.45 -0.52 -18.37
CA GLU A 461 -52.23 -0.23 -19.80
C GLU A 461 -51.26 0.93 -19.98
N LYS A 462 -51.33 1.98 -19.16
CA LYS A 462 -50.35 3.08 -19.13
C LYS A 462 -48.94 2.56 -18.91
N ILE A 463 -48.72 1.70 -17.91
CA ILE A 463 -47.40 1.07 -17.70
C ILE A 463 -46.94 0.28 -18.92
N ALA A 464 -47.83 -0.53 -19.50
CA ALA A 464 -47.48 -1.36 -20.64
C ALA A 464 -47.08 -0.49 -21.85
N ALA A 465 -47.81 0.59 -22.11
CA ALA A 465 -47.50 1.57 -23.15
C ALA A 465 -46.17 2.29 -22.89
N VAL A 466 -45.92 2.73 -21.65
CA VAL A 466 -44.64 3.35 -21.26
C VAL A 466 -43.46 2.38 -21.44
N ARG A 467 -43.61 1.11 -21.01
CA ARG A 467 -42.59 0.08 -21.24
C ARG A 467 -42.36 -0.18 -22.74
N ALA A 468 -43.42 -0.20 -23.54
CA ALA A 468 -43.31 -0.37 -24.98
C ALA A 468 -42.59 0.80 -25.66
N PHE A 469 -42.87 2.03 -25.24
CA PHE A 469 -42.22 3.24 -25.74
C PHE A 469 -40.70 3.21 -25.50
N PHE A 470 -40.25 2.91 -24.28
CA PHE A 470 -38.81 2.76 -23.99
C PHE A 470 -38.21 1.48 -24.58
N GLY A 471 -39.04 0.50 -24.97
CA GLY A 471 -38.59 -0.68 -25.71
C GLY A 471 -38.28 -0.41 -27.18
N ASP A 472 -38.74 0.72 -27.74
CA ASP A 472 -38.63 1.04 -29.16
C ASP A 472 -37.59 2.13 -29.44
N GLY A 473 -36.42 1.72 -29.96
CA GLY A 473 -35.37 2.62 -30.42
C GLY A 473 -34.51 3.27 -29.33
N PHE A 474 -34.81 3.06 -28.05
CA PHE A 474 -33.95 3.52 -26.95
C PHE A 474 -32.77 2.58 -26.68
N ARG A 475 -31.60 3.14 -26.34
CA ARG A 475 -30.39 2.37 -26.03
C ARG A 475 -29.76 2.78 -24.71
N TYR A 476 -29.10 1.82 -24.10
CA TYR A 476 -28.33 2.04 -22.88
C TYR A 476 -26.90 2.49 -23.22
N SER A 477 -26.43 3.57 -22.60
CA SER A 477 -25.07 4.08 -22.76
C SER A 477 -24.55 4.77 -21.50
N LEU A 478 -23.33 4.40 -21.08
CA LEU A 478 -22.61 5.03 -19.98
C LEU A 478 -21.65 6.14 -20.45
N SER A 479 -21.33 6.23 -21.74
CA SER A 479 -20.37 7.21 -22.29
C SER A 479 -21.03 8.37 -23.02
N GLU A 480 -22.17 8.13 -23.66
CA GLU A 480 -22.95 9.14 -24.38
C GLU A 480 -24.17 9.46 -23.54
N ARG A 481 -24.13 10.61 -22.85
CA ARG A 481 -25.16 11.02 -21.89
C ARG A 481 -25.67 12.42 -22.26
N PRO A 482 -26.93 12.58 -22.68
CA PRO A 482 -27.53 13.91 -22.71
C PRO A 482 -27.55 14.50 -21.30
N ASP A 483 -27.29 15.80 -21.21
CA ASP A 483 -27.32 16.53 -19.93
C ASP A 483 -28.75 16.71 -19.40
N GLN A 484 -29.76 16.47 -20.25
CA GLN A 484 -31.17 16.77 -19.98
C GLN A 484 -32.07 15.57 -20.30
N VAL A 485 -33.04 15.32 -19.43
CA VAL A 485 -34.01 14.21 -19.58
C VAL A 485 -34.92 14.45 -20.78
N GLU A 486 -35.25 15.71 -21.09
CA GLU A 486 -36.10 16.08 -22.23
C GLU A 486 -35.44 15.73 -23.58
N GLU A 487 -34.13 15.95 -23.69
CA GLU A 487 -33.34 15.61 -24.89
C GLU A 487 -33.20 14.10 -25.05
N PHE A 488 -33.00 13.38 -23.94
CA PHE A 488 -33.00 11.91 -23.91
C PHE A 488 -34.28 11.32 -24.51
N VAL A 489 -35.45 11.85 -24.13
CA VAL A 489 -36.74 11.29 -24.55
C VAL A 489 -37.13 11.69 -25.98
N THR A 490 -36.80 12.92 -26.40
CA THR A 490 -37.27 13.47 -27.68
C THR A 490 -36.30 13.23 -28.83
N THR A 491 -34.99 13.34 -28.60
CA THR A 491 -33.97 13.38 -29.67
C THR A 491 -33.00 12.22 -29.57
N ASP A 492 -32.26 12.09 -28.47
CA ASP A 492 -31.08 11.23 -28.40
C ASP A 492 -31.44 9.75 -28.28
N ARG A 493 -32.46 9.44 -27.45
CA ARG A 493 -32.90 8.07 -27.12
C ARG A 493 -31.76 7.16 -26.62
N GLN A 494 -30.67 7.73 -26.11
CA GLN A 494 -29.54 6.99 -25.56
C GLN A 494 -29.18 7.56 -24.18
N GLY A 495 -29.06 6.70 -23.17
CA GLY A 495 -28.81 7.16 -21.80
C GLY A 495 -28.51 6.05 -20.80
N HIS A 496 -28.24 6.45 -19.57
CA HIS A 496 -27.99 5.56 -18.43
C HIS A 496 -29.28 5.38 -17.60
N CYS A 497 -29.27 4.47 -16.63
CA CYS A 497 -30.45 4.04 -15.87
C CYS A 497 -31.20 5.20 -15.20
N GLU A 498 -30.50 6.23 -14.74
CA GLU A 498 -31.11 7.40 -14.09
C GLU A 498 -31.99 8.21 -15.06
N LEU A 499 -31.60 8.33 -16.33
CA LEU A 499 -32.40 9.01 -17.36
C LEU A 499 -33.67 8.19 -17.67
N PHE A 500 -33.54 6.87 -17.82
CA PHE A 500 -34.69 5.98 -18.02
C PHE A 500 -35.67 6.03 -16.85
N ALA A 501 -35.17 5.89 -15.62
CA ALA A 501 -35.97 5.94 -14.41
C ALA A 501 -36.65 7.31 -14.24
N THR A 502 -35.92 8.41 -14.42
CA THR A 502 -36.47 9.76 -14.32
C THR A 502 -37.54 10.02 -15.38
N ALA A 503 -37.27 9.70 -16.65
CA ALA A 503 -38.23 9.87 -17.73
C ALA A 503 -39.48 9.00 -17.52
N THR A 504 -39.32 7.80 -16.96
CA THR A 504 -40.44 6.92 -16.63
C THR A 504 -41.31 7.50 -15.53
N VAL A 505 -40.72 8.01 -14.44
CA VAL A 505 -41.49 8.68 -13.38
C VAL A 505 -42.24 9.88 -13.94
N LEU A 506 -41.56 10.75 -14.70
CA LEU A 506 -42.17 11.96 -15.27
C LEU A 506 -43.31 11.63 -16.24
N LEU A 507 -43.15 10.63 -17.11
CA LEU A 507 -44.18 10.23 -18.06
C LEU A 507 -45.39 9.58 -17.37
N LEU A 508 -45.18 8.77 -16.34
CA LEU A 508 -46.27 8.20 -15.53
C LEU A 508 -47.02 9.29 -14.77
N ARG A 509 -46.31 10.27 -14.19
CA ARG A 509 -46.92 11.44 -13.53
C ARG A 509 -47.73 12.28 -14.51
N ALA A 510 -47.22 12.51 -15.72
CA ALA A 510 -47.96 13.21 -16.79
C ALA A 510 -49.27 12.47 -17.15
N ALA A 511 -49.26 11.14 -17.09
CA ALA A 511 -50.42 10.28 -17.31
C ALA A 511 -51.32 10.10 -16.06
N GLY A 512 -51.06 10.85 -14.98
CA GLY A 512 -51.87 10.82 -13.76
C GLY A 512 -51.63 9.61 -12.85
N VAL A 513 -50.54 8.86 -13.04
CA VAL A 513 -50.17 7.73 -12.18
C VAL A 513 -49.12 8.20 -11.16
N PRO A 514 -49.39 8.13 -9.84
CA PRO A 514 -48.41 8.50 -8.83
C PRO A 514 -47.16 7.61 -8.94
N ALA A 515 -45.99 8.23 -9.04
CA ALA A 515 -44.73 7.51 -9.25
C ALA A 515 -43.58 8.14 -8.45
N ARG A 516 -42.61 7.34 -8.02
CA ARG A 516 -41.41 7.75 -7.26
C ARG A 516 -40.15 7.23 -7.91
N TYR A 517 -39.05 7.96 -7.72
CA TYR A 517 -37.71 7.60 -8.17
C TYR A 517 -36.98 6.83 -7.07
N HIS A 518 -36.35 5.71 -7.40
CA HIS A 518 -35.63 4.86 -6.47
C HIS A 518 -34.20 4.63 -6.91
N THR A 519 -33.31 4.48 -5.94
CA THR A 519 -31.92 4.06 -6.13
C THR A 519 -31.61 2.83 -5.29
N GLY A 520 -30.57 2.09 -5.69
CA GLY A 520 -30.06 0.95 -4.95
C GLY A 520 -29.20 0.04 -5.82
N PHE A 521 -29.31 -1.26 -5.59
CA PHE A 521 -28.55 -2.27 -6.32
C PHE A 521 -29.45 -3.37 -6.86
N VAL A 522 -29.13 -3.85 -8.06
CA VAL A 522 -29.68 -5.10 -8.59
C VAL A 522 -28.86 -6.28 -8.07
N VAL A 523 -29.55 -7.35 -7.68
CA VAL A 523 -28.93 -8.55 -7.10
C VAL A 523 -28.82 -9.61 -8.19
N ASP A 524 -27.68 -9.67 -8.87
CA ASP A 524 -27.47 -10.56 -10.03
C ASP A 524 -26.22 -11.45 -9.91
N GLU A 525 -25.06 -10.87 -9.60
CA GLU A 525 -23.81 -11.63 -9.45
C GLU A 525 -23.85 -12.53 -8.21
N TYR A 526 -23.76 -13.84 -8.43
CA TYR A 526 -23.68 -14.83 -7.37
C TYR A 526 -22.26 -15.41 -7.27
N ASP A 527 -21.66 -15.28 -6.09
CA ASP A 527 -20.40 -15.93 -5.74
C ASP A 527 -20.69 -17.30 -5.14
N ALA A 528 -20.35 -18.35 -5.89
CA ALA A 528 -20.58 -19.73 -5.49
C ALA A 528 -19.60 -20.21 -4.40
N ASP A 529 -18.41 -19.62 -4.29
CA ASP A 529 -17.42 -20.02 -3.27
C ASP A 529 -17.86 -19.53 -1.87
N ASP A 530 -18.44 -18.33 -1.82
CA ASP A 530 -18.91 -17.70 -0.57
C ASP A 530 -20.42 -17.91 -0.31
N GLU A 531 -21.12 -18.51 -1.28
CA GLU A 531 -22.58 -18.72 -1.30
C GLU A 531 -23.40 -17.43 -1.08
N CYS A 532 -22.98 -16.33 -1.69
CA CYS A 532 -23.59 -15.01 -1.49
C CYS A 532 -23.71 -14.23 -2.80
N TYR A 533 -24.65 -13.29 -2.83
CA TYR A 533 -24.72 -12.30 -3.91
C TYR A 533 -23.76 -11.15 -3.64
N VAL A 534 -23.06 -10.73 -4.69
CA VAL A 534 -22.07 -9.65 -4.65
C VAL A 534 -22.67 -8.40 -5.29
N LEU A 535 -22.77 -7.31 -4.52
CA LEU A 535 -23.29 -6.03 -4.99
C LEU A 535 -22.11 -5.10 -5.24
N ARG A 536 -21.77 -4.92 -6.52
CA ARG A 536 -20.68 -4.06 -6.97
C ARG A 536 -21.19 -2.69 -7.38
N GLY A 537 -20.26 -1.77 -7.59
CA GLY A 537 -20.56 -0.49 -8.23
C GLY A 537 -21.36 -0.66 -9.53
N VAL A 538 -20.94 -1.55 -10.42
CA VAL A 538 -21.66 -1.89 -11.67
C VAL A 538 -23.12 -2.34 -11.50
N HIS A 539 -23.50 -2.82 -10.31
CA HIS A 539 -24.87 -3.24 -10.01
C HIS A 539 -25.72 -2.09 -9.45
N ALA A 540 -25.13 -0.92 -9.20
CA ALA A 540 -25.85 0.27 -8.80
C ALA A 540 -26.85 0.65 -9.89
N HIS A 541 -28.10 0.89 -9.49
CA HIS A 541 -29.20 1.06 -10.42
C HIS A 541 -30.24 2.05 -9.91
N ALA A 542 -30.93 2.67 -10.85
CA ALA A 542 -32.06 3.55 -10.60
C ALA A 542 -33.31 3.02 -11.32
N TRP A 543 -34.47 3.07 -10.66
CA TRP A 543 -35.74 2.62 -11.23
C TRP A 543 -36.92 3.49 -10.77
N ALA A 544 -38.06 3.36 -11.45
CA ALA A 544 -39.31 3.97 -11.03
C ALA A 544 -40.16 2.97 -10.24
N GLU A 545 -40.89 3.44 -9.24
CA GLU A 545 -42.05 2.72 -8.68
C GLU A 545 -43.33 3.52 -8.92
N ALA A 546 -44.42 2.84 -9.23
CA ALA A 546 -45.73 3.44 -9.49
C ALA A 546 -46.79 2.86 -8.55
N TRP A 547 -47.72 3.70 -8.12
CA TRP A 547 -48.83 3.27 -7.27
C TRP A 547 -49.96 2.69 -8.11
N ILE A 548 -50.16 1.36 -8.01
CA ILE A 548 -51.16 0.63 -8.78
C ILE A 548 -51.82 -0.45 -7.94
N ASP A 549 -53.14 -0.57 -8.10
CA ASP A 549 -53.99 -1.53 -7.36
C ASP A 549 -53.77 -1.44 -5.83
N GLY A 550 -53.57 -0.22 -5.29
CA GLY A 550 -53.33 0.00 -3.86
C GLY A 550 -51.93 -0.40 -3.37
N SER A 551 -50.93 -0.49 -4.25
CA SER A 551 -49.57 -0.86 -3.88
C SER A 551 -48.49 -0.23 -4.77
N TRP A 552 -47.32 0.06 -4.21
CA TRP A 552 -46.13 0.47 -4.98
C TRP A 552 -45.55 -0.72 -5.76
N ARG A 553 -45.44 -0.57 -7.08
CA ARG A 553 -44.91 -1.58 -8.01
C ARG A 553 -43.77 -1.03 -8.84
N VAL A 554 -42.75 -1.88 -9.03
CA VAL A 554 -41.56 -1.54 -9.81
C VAL A 554 -41.91 -1.40 -11.30
N VAL A 555 -41.49 -0.29 -11.88
CA VAL A 555 -41.56 0.03 -13.29
C VAL A 555 -40.16 0.36 -13.78
N ASP A 556 -39.42 -0.69 -14.15
CA ASP A 556 -38.09 -0.56 -14.73
C ASP A 556 -38.21 -0.63 -16.26
N THR A 557 -37.82 0.46 -16.91
CA THR A 557 -37.84 0.63 -18.38
C THR A 557 -36.44 0.58 -18.97
N THR A 558 -35.43 0.37 -18.13
CA THR A 558 -34.05 0.21 -18.58
C THR A 558 -33.93 -1.06 -19.43
N PRO A 559 -33.28 -1.03 -20.60
CA PRO A 559 -33.17 -2.20 -21.48
C PRO A 559 -32.56 -3.41 -20.74
N ALA A 560 -33.20 -4.58 -20.78
CA ALA A 560 -32.85 -5.74 -19.94
C ALA A 560 -31.38 -6.21 -20.04
N GLY A 561 -30.70 -5.96 -21.17
CA GLY A 561 -29.29 -6.29 -21.37
C GLY A 561 -28.28 -5.28 -20.79
N TRP A 562 -28.74 -4.23 -20.09
CA TRP A 562 -27.88 -3.16 -19.59
C TRP A 562 -26.74 -3.67 -18.69
N LEU A 563 -27.00 -4.69 -17.87
CA LEU A 563 -26.03 -5.23 -16.93
C LEU A 563 -24.84 -5.86 -17.66
N ALA A 564 -25.09 -6.58 -18.77
CA ALA A 564 -24.04 -7.14 -19.63
C ALA A 564 -23.28 -6.05 -20.42
N MET A 565 -23.90 -4.88 -20.63
CA MET A 565 -23.22 -3.73 -21.26
C MET A 565 -22.40 -2.91 -20.26
N ALA A 566 -22.80 -2.91 -18.98
CA ALA A 566 -22.11 -2.21 -17.90
C ALA A 566 -21.01 -3.06 -17.24
N GLY A 567 -21.21 -4.38 -17.16
CA GLY A 567 -20.28 -5.35 -16.59
C GLY A 567 -19.32 -5.90 -17.65
N GLY A 568 -18.02 -5.67 -17.46
CA GLY A 568 -16.97 -6.40 -18.18
C GLY A 568 -16.59 -7.68 -17.44
N ASP A 569 -16.08 -8.69 -18.15
CA ASP A 569 -15.61 -9.93 -17.53
C ASP A 569 -14.58 -9.65 -16.43
N ALA A 570 -14.84 -10.16 -15.23
CA ALA A 570 -13.92 -10.02 -14.11
C ALA A 570 -12.57 -10.69 -14.42
N SER A 571 -11.50 -9.89 -14.43
CA SER A 571 -10.13 -10.35 -14.55
C SER A 571 -9.79 -11.28 -13.38
N TRP A 572 -8.95 -12.28 -13.63
CA TRP A 572 -8.48 -13.17 -12.57
C TRP A 572 -7.78 -12.44 -11.41
N TRP A 573 -7.12 -11.30 -11.70
CA TRP A 573 -6.53 -10.45 -10.67
C TRP A 573 -7.58 -9.77 -9.79
N GLN A 574 -8.75 -9.46 -10.34
CA GLN A 574 -9.87 -8.92 -9.57
C GLN A 574 -10.40 -9.99 -8.60
N ARG A 575 -10.55 -11.25 -9.05
CA ARG A 575 -10.97 -12.35 -8.15
C ARG A 575 -10.00 -12.53 -6.96
N VAL A 576 -8.70 -12.51 -7.21
CA VAL A 576 -7.69 -12.58 -6.12
C VAL A 576 -7.81 -11.37 -5.20
N GLY A 577 -8.01 -10.18 -5.75
CA GLY A 577 -8.23 -8.97 -4.98
C GLY A 577 -9.49 -9.03 -4.11
N ASP A 578 -10.60 -9.52 -4.66
CA ASP A 578 -11.88 -9.65 -3.97
C ASP A 578 -11.82 -10.65 -2.82
N GLN A 579 -11.11 -11.78 -3.00
CA GLN A 579 -10.91 -12.74 -1.90
C GLN A 579 -10.00 -12.19 -0.80
N LEU A 580 -8.93 -11.47 -1.16
CA LEU A 580 -8.12 -10.78 -0.16
C LEU A 580 -8.91 -9.72 0.60
N ARG A 581 -9.83 -9.01 -0.06
CA ARG A 581 -10.73 -8.03 0.55
C ARG A 581 -11.74 -8.69 1.49
N LEU A 582 -12.31 -9.83 1.10
CA LEU A 582 -13.21 -10.57 1.96
C LEU A 582 -12.49 -11.06 3.22
N TRP A 583 -11.32 -11.69 3.08
CA TRP A 583 -10.52 -12.10 4.23
C TRP A 583 -10.11 -10.92 5.13
N LEU A 584 -9.82 -9.76 4.53
CA LEU A 584 -9.57 -8.54 5.29
C LEU A 584 -10.82 -8.08 6.04
N LEU A 585 -12.00 -8.12 5.41
CA LEU A 585 -13.27 -7.76 6.04
C LEU A 585 -13.59 -8.68 7.22
N ASP A 586 -13.44 -10.00 7.04
CA ASP A 586 -13.61 -11.01 8.09
C ASP A 586 -12.61 -10.81 9.22
N PHE A 587 -11.34 -10.54 8.88
CA PHE A 587 -10.32 -10.24 9.88
C PHE A 587 -10.64 -8.95 10.65
N ARG A 588 -11.11 -7.90 9.98
CA ARG A 588 -11.50 -6.63 10.62
C ARG A 588 -12.73 -6.82 11.51
N TYR A 589 -13.73 -7.57 11.06
CA TYR A 589 -14.90 -7.94 11.87
C TYR A 589 -14.50 -8.76 13.10
N TRP A 590 -13.65 -9.77 12.92
CA TRP A 590 -13.10 -10.55 14.03
C TRP A 590 -12.31 -9.66 14.99
N ARG A 591 -11.44 -8.79 14.48
CA ARG A 591 -10.66 -7.85 15.30
C ARG A 591 -11.56 -6.86 16.05
N SER A 592 -12.57 -6.29 15.41
CA SER A 592 -13.50 -5.35 16.06
C SER A 592 -14.36 -6.07 17.10
N SER A 593 -14.73 -7.34 16.85
CA SER A 593 -15.38 -8.19 17.86
C SER A 593 -14.48 -8.41 19.09
N LEU A 594 -13.16 -8.46 18.91
CA LEU A 594 -12.21 -8.54 20.02
C LEU A 594 -12.04 -7.21 20.76
N GLU A 595 -12.12 -6.06 20.09
CA GLU A 595 -12.04 -4.73 20.74
C GLU A 595 -13.18 -4.46 21.73
N SER A 596 -14.31 -5.19 21.62
CA SER A 596 -15.32 -5.24 22.68
C SER A 596 -14.76 -5.76 24.02
N SER A 597 -13.66 -6.51 23.99
CA SER A 597 -12.88 -6.91 25.15
C SER A 597 -11.67 -5.98 25.31
N ALA A 598 -11.68 -5.19 26.39
CA ALA A 598 -10.68 -4.14 26.65
C ALA A 598 -9.21 -4.60 26.63
N TRP A 599 -8.93 -5.89 26.68
CA TRP A 599 -7.57 -6.45 26.66
C TRP A 599 -7.06 -6.78 25.25
N ALA A 600 -7.94 -7.10 24.29
CA ALA A 600 -7.52 -7.62 22.99
C ALA A 600 -6.99 -6.53 22.04
N SER A 601 -7.46 -5.29 22.19
CA SER A 601 -6.92 -4.10 21.52
C SER A 601 -5.43 -3.86 21.84
N TYR A 602 -4.98 -4.31 23.01
CA TYR A 602 -3.57 -4.20 23.41
C TYR A 602 -2.75 -5.45 23.03
N VAL A 603 -3.28 -6.67 23.23
CA VAL A 603 -2.48 -7.91 23.08
C VAL A 603 -2.04 -8.19 21.64
N LEU A 604 -2.91 -7.96 20.65
CA LEU A 604 -2.60 -8.30 19.25
C LEU A 604 -1.46 -7.43 18.67
N PRO A 605 -1.45 -6.09 18.85
CA PRO A 605 -0.29 -5.26 18.49
C PRO A 605 1.01 -5.69 19.18
N TRP A 606 0.96 -6.05 20.47
CA TRP A 606 2.14 -6.51 21.21
C TRP A 606 2.65 -7.87 20.70
N ALA A 607 1.76 -8.80 20.34
CA ALA A 607 2.16 -10.09 19.76
C ALA A 607 2.89 -9.91 18.43
N VAL A 608 2.37 -9.05 17.55
CA VAL A 608 3.03 -8.70 16.28
C VAL A 608 4.36 -8.00 16.53
N ALA A 609 4.40 -7.05 17.47
CA ALA A 609 5.63 -6.36 17.85
C ALA A 609 6.69 -7.34 18.38
N LEU A 610 6.30 -8.34 19.19
CA LEU A 610 7.20 -9.38 19.68
C LEU A 610 7.75 -10.26 18.56
N VAL A 611 6.94 -10.62 17.55
CA VAL A 611 7.40 -11.35 16.37
C VAL A 611 8.37 -10.51 15.55
N VAL A 612 8.08 -9.22 15.35
CA VAL A 612 8.96 -8.27 14.65
C VAL A 612 10.28 -8.09 15.38
N VAL A 613 10.24 -7.91 16.70
CA VAL A 613 11.42 -7.81 17.56
C VAL A 613 12.19 -9.13 17.54
N TYR A 614 11.52 -10.28 17.58
CA TYR A 614 12.17 -11.59 17.46
C TYR A 614 12.85 -11.75 16.10
N ILE A 615 12.21 -11.37 15.00
CA ILE A 615 12.81 -11.40 13.65
C ILE A 615 14.00 -10.45 13.59
N ALA A 616 13.88 -9.23 14.12
CA ALA A 616 14.96 -8.25 14.17
C ALA A 616 16.15 -8.78 15.00
N ILE A 617 15.89 -9.38 16.16
CA ILE A 617 16.87 -10.03 17.03
C ILE A 617 17.51 -11.22 16.30
N ARG A 618 16.74 -12.07 15.61
CA ARG A 618 17.27 -13.21 14.83
C ARG A 618 18.10 -12.75 13.64
N VAL A 619 17.76 -11.64 12.99
CA VAL A 619 18.56 -11.01 11.93
C VAL A 619 19.85 -10.40 12.51
N TRP A 620 19.77 -9.84 13.72
CA TRP A 620 20.90 -9.22 14.42
C TRP A 620 21.89 -10.24 14.99
N LEU A 621 21.38 -11.24 15.72
CA LEU A 621 22.13 -12.34 16.35
C LEU A 621 22.50 -13.44 15.36
N GLY A 622 21.79 -13.56 14.24
CA GLY A 622 22.00 -14.63 13.26
C GLY A 622 23.41 -14.61 12.65
N ARG A 623 24.18 -15.69 12.85
CA ARG A 623 25.18 -16.13 11.89
C ARG A 623 24.41 -16.51 10.62
N SER A 624 24.75 -15.87 9.51
CA SER A 624 24.04 -15.94 8.23
C SER A 624 23.92 -17.37 7.69
N GLN A 625 22.86 -18.09 8.10
CA GLN A 625 22.47 -19.39 7.54
C GLN A 625 21.18 -19.33 6.71
N LEU A 626 20.37 -18.26 6.84
CA LEU A 626 19.10 -18.11 6.11
C LEU A 626 19.25 -17.81 4.60
N LEU A 627 20.48 -17.76 4.09
CA LEU A 627 20.79 -17.87 2.66
C LEU A 627 21.96 -18.84 2.52
N GLY A 628 21.69 -20.10 2.81
CA GLY A 628 22.59 -21.20 2.50
C GLY A 628 22.93 -21.18 1.00
N GLY A 629 24.22 -21.13 0.71
CA GLY A 629 24.74 -21.23 -0.66
C GLY A 629 25.56 -20.03 -1.14
N ARG A 630 26.47 -19.47 -0.30
CA ARG A 630 27.74 -18.85 -0.80
C ARG A 630 28.72 -18.33 0.26
N SER A 631 28.54 -18.61 1.55
CA SER A 631 29.35 -17.94 2.60
C SER A 631 30.61 -18.67 3.06
N GLU A 632 31.19 -19.58 2.29
CA GLU A 632 32.56 -20.06 2.57
C GLU A 632 33.65 -19.07 2.10
N GLU A 633 33.32 -18.13 1.20
CA GLU A 633 34.31 -17.20 0.63
C GLU A 633 34.60 -15.95 1.49
N SER A 634 33.87 -15.71 2.59
CA SER A 634 33.97 -14.44 3.35
C SER A 634 34.55 -14.58 4.76
N GLY A 635 35.00 -15.79 5.13
CA GLY A 635 35.62 -16.09 6.43
C GLY A 635 37.15 -16.01 6.46
N ARG A 636 37.82 -15.65 5.36
CA ARG A 636 39.29 -15.59 5.27
C ARG A 636 39.88 -14.17 5.32
N LEU A 637 39.08 -13.15 5.57
CA LEU A 637 39.54 -11.75 5.69
C LEU A 637 39.62 -11.32 7.15
N VAL A 638 40.36 -12.08 7.96
CA VAL A 638 40.84 -11.62 9.27
C VAL A 638 42.32 -11.95 9.35
N GLY A 639 43.14 -10.89 9.35
CA GLY A 639 44.48 -10.87 9.91
C GLY A 639 45.60 -11.35 8.98
N GLY A 640 46.40 -10.41 8.50
CA GLY A 640 47.71 -10.67 7.89
C GLY A 640 47.97 -9.74 6.71
N GLU A 641 48.76 -8.70 6.95
CA GLU A 641 49.47 -7.97 5.90
C GLU A 641 50.21 -8.99 5.02
N LEU A 642 49.80 -9.09 3.75
CA LEU A 642 50.49 -9.89 2.74
C LEU A 642 50.64 -9.00 1.52
N GLY A 643 51.89 -8.59 1.27
CA GLY A 643 52.28 -7.77 0.13
C GLY A 643 51.84 -8.37 -1.20
N ASP A 644 51.47 -7.50 -2.13
CA ASP A 644 51.01 -7.87 -3.47
C ASP A 644 52.18 -8.32 -4.35
N HIS A 645 52.57 -9.59 -4.24
CA HIS A 645 53.60 -10.21 -5.10
C HIS A 645 53.03 -10.80 -6.41
N ARG A 646 51.83 -10.40 -6.85
CA ARG A 646 51.16 -11.03 -8.00
C ARG A 646 51.75 -10.67 -9.36
N ASP A 647 52.52 -9.59 -9.42
CA ASP A 647 53.15 -9.07 -10.65
C ASP A 647 54.67 -9.30 -10.71
N GLU A 648 55.28 -9.92 -9.69
CA GLU A 648 56.71 -10.27 -9.72
C GLU A 648 56.95 -11.56 -10.53
N PRO A 649 57.91 -11.55 -11.48
CA PRO A 649 58.18 -12.70 -12.34
C PRO A 649 58.77 -13.86 -11.54
N THR A 650 57.96 -14.89 -11.30
CA THR A 650 58.36 -16.07 -10.53
C THR A 650 59.44 -16.88 -11.25
N GLY A 651 60.13 -17.76 -10.52
CA GLY A 651 61.10 -18.69 -11.09
C GLY A 651 60.58 -19.54 -12.26
N TRP A 652 59.28 -19.86 -12.32
CA TRP A 652 58.68 -20.53 -13.47
C TRP A 652 58.57 -19.62 -14.70
N ASP A 653 58.20 -18.35 -14.52
CA ASP A 653 58.07 -17.40 -15.63
C ASP A 653 59.43 -17.13 -16.29
N ARG A 654 60.52 -17.20 -15.52
CA ARG A 654 61.90 -17.13 -16.04
C ARG A 654 62.32 -18.39 -16.79
N LEU A 655 61.90 -19.59 -16.35
CA LEU A 655 62.23 -20.86 -16.98
C LEU A 655 61.38 -21.16 -18.24
N ARG A 656 60.16 -20.61 -18.29
CA ARG A 656 59.16 -20.89 -19.33
C ARG A 656 59.69 -20.76 -20.77
N PRO A 657 60.44 -19.70 -21.17
CA PRO A 657 60.95 -19.59 -22.54
C PRO A 657 61.97 -20.67 -22.92
N ALA A 658 62.70 -21.23 -21.95
CA ALA A 658 63.64 -22.33 -22.20
C ALA A 658 62.89 -23.67 -22.36
N VAL A 659 61.83 -23.87 -21.57
CA VAL A 659 60.96 -25.05 -21.65
C VAL A 659 60.17 -25.08 -22.96
N GLU A 660 59.61 -23.94 -23.38
CA GLU A 660 58.87 -23.84 -24.65
C GLU A 660 59.79 -24.06 -25.86
N ARG A 661 61.07 -23.67 -25.77
CA ARG A 661 62.08 -23.99 -26.79
C ARG A 661 62.47 -25.47 -26.83
N ALA A 662 62.55 -26.14 -25.68
CA ALA A 662 62.98 -27.53 -25.58
C ALA A 662 61.85 -28.53 -25.90
N PHE A 663 60.61 -28.21 -25.54
CA PHE A 663 59.48 -29.16 -25.58
C PHE A 663 58.24 -28.64 -26.31
N GLY A 664 58.28 -27.44 -26.90
CA GLY A 664 57.15 -26.82 -27.61
C GLY A 664 56.26 -25.96 -26.72
N GLU A 665 55.38 -25.17 -27.37
CA GLU A 665 54.52 -24.19 -26.68
C GLU A 665 53.52 -24.83 -25.72
N ILE A 666 53.29 -24.16 -24.59
CA ILE A 666 52.32 -24.58 -23.58
C ILE A 666 50.93 -24.02 -23.96
N PRO A 667 49.91 -24.87 -24.21
CA PRO A 667 48.58 -24.39 -24.58
C PRO A 667 47.94 -23.51 -23.50
N ALA A 668 47.46 -22.32 -23.87
CA ALA A 668 46.87 -21.35 -22.94
C ALA A 668 45.62 -21.86 -22.19
N ALA A 669 44.96 -22.90 -22.69
CA ALA A 669 43.75 -23.48 -22.10
C ALA A 669 44.00 -24.58 -21.06
N GLN A 670 45.27 -24.95 -20.79
CA GLN A 670 45.60 -26.07 -19.90
C GLN A 670 46.49 -25.62 -18.72
N PRO A 671 46.26 -26.12 -17.48
CA PRO A 671 47.14 -25.84 -16.36
C PRO A 671 48.56 -26.35 -16.63
N VAL A 672 49.56 -25.50 -16.37
CA VAL A 672 50.99 -25.81 -16.58
C VAL A 672 51.41 -27.12 -15.92
N ARG A 673 50.95 -27.38 -14.69
CA ARG A 673 51.25 -28.64 -13.99
C ARG A 673 50.75 -29.86 -14.76
N HIS A 674 49.55 -29.77 -15.35
CA HIS A 674 48.99 -30.87 -16.12
C HIS A 674 49.84 -31.11 -17.35
N TRP A 675 50.19 -30.06 -18.10
CA TRP A 675 51.06 -30.17 -19.27
C TRP A 675 52.42 -30.82 -18.94
N VAL A 676 53.10 -30.38 -17.89
CA VAL A 676 54.40 -30.97 -17.45
C VAL A 676 54.25 -32.45 -17.07
N VAL A 677 53.12 -32.87 -16.50
CA VAL A 677 52.88 -34.27 -16.13
C VAL A 677 52.57 -35.14 -17.34
N THR A 678 51.81 -34.63 -18.31
CA THR A 678 51.32 -35.42 -19.44
C THR A 678 52.22 -35.38 -20.67
N HIS A 679 53.22 -34.49 -20.71
CA HIS A 679 54.06 -34.34 -21.90
C HIS A 679 54.98 -35.56 -22.10
N PRO A 680 54.89 -36.28 -23.23
CA PRO A 680 55.66 -37.51 -23.47
C PRO A 680 57.18 -37.29 -23.58
N ALA A 681 57.63 -36.09 -23.95
CA ALA A 681 59.06 -35.83 -24.23
C ALA A 681 59.89 -35.46 -22.98
N ILE A 682 59.27 -35.29 -21.81
CA ILE A 682 59.96 -34.85 -20.58
C ILE A 682 60.42 -36.07 -19.76
N PRO A 683 61.73 -36.29 -19.53
CA PRO A 683 62.21 -37.40 -18.71
C PRO A 683 61.81 -37.28 -17.24
N ASP A 684 61.57 -38.39 -16.56
CA ASP A 684 61.09 -38.42 -15.17
C ASP A 684 61.93 -37.64 -14.15
N PRO A 685 63.28 -37.64 -14.20
CA PRO A 685 64.10 -36.84 -13.29
C PRO A 685 63.86 -35.34 -13.45
N LEU A 686 63.70 -34.89 -14.70
CA LEU A 686 63.43 -33.50 -15.07
C LEU A 686 61.99 -33.13 -14.70
N ARG A 687 61.04 -34.02 -14.98
CA ARG A 687 59.61 -33.88 -14.66
C ARG A 687 59.40 -33.63 -13.17
N ALA A 688 60.05 -34.39 -12.29
CA ALA A 688 59.92 -34.24 -10.85
C ALA A 688 60.43 -32.87 -10.33
N ARG A 689 61.50 -32.34 -10.92
CA ARG A 689 62.05 -31.00 -10.58
C ARG A 689 61.15 -29.89 -11.12
N MET A 690 60.64 -30.01 -12.34
CA MET A 690 59.69 -29.05 -12.92
C MET A 690 58.38 -29.00 -12.14
N ILE A 691 57.84 -30.14 -11.68
CA ILE A 691 56.63 -30.18 -10.86
C ILE A 691 56.83 -29.46 -9.52
N ARG A 692 58.03 -29.58 -8.91
CA ARG A 692 58.37 -28.84 -7.68
C ARG A 692 58.36 -27.32 -7.93
N LEU A 693 58.97 -26.87 -9.03
CA LEU A 693 58.99 -25.46 -9.40
C LEU A 693 57.59 -24.92 -9.74
N VAL A 694 56.79 -25.68 -10.49
CA VAL A 694 55.40 -25.32 -10.81
C VAL A 694 54.54 -25.27 -9.55
N ARG A 695 54.76 -26.17 -8.58
CA ARG A 695 54.06 -26.11 -7.29
C ARG A 695 54.44 -24.85 -6.51
N ALA A 696 55.72 -24.48 -6.49
CA ALA A 696 56.16 -23.23 -5.88
C ALA A 696 55.53 -22.01 -6.56
N HIS A 697 55.48 -21.98 -7.90
CA HIS A 697 54.77 -20.96 -8.68
C HIS A 697 53.30 -20.84 -8.26
N TYR A 698 52.57 -21.96 -8.15
CA TYR A 698 51.18 -21.94 -7.70
C TYR A 698 51.03 -21.50 -6.24
N ARG A 699 52.00 -21.82 -5.35
CA ARG A 699 51.98 -21.38 -3.96
C ARG A 699 52.16 -19.87 -3.83
N ILE A 700 53.13 -19.30 -4.53
CA ILE A 700 53.36 -17.85 -4.56
C ILE A 700 52.13 -17.13 -5.14
N ARG A 701 51.62 -17.62 -6.27
CA ARG A 701 50.58 -16.91 -7.03
C ARG A 701 49.15 -17.06 -6.48
N PHE A 702 48.84 -18.18 -5.83
CA PHE A 702 47.45 -18.49 -5.41
C PHE A 702 47.31 -18.84 -3.92
N ALA A 703 48.38 -19.11 -3.19
CA ALA A 703 48.31 -19.50 -1.77
C ALA A 703 48.78 -18.39 -0.80
N GLY A 704 49.18 -17.21 -1.29
CA GLY A 704 49.48 -16.03 -0.46
C GLY A 704 50.55 -16.27 0.60
N HIS A 705 51.64 -16.95 0.26
CA HIS A 705 52.80 -17.13 1.14
C HIS A 705 53.89 -16.10 0.79
N ASP A 706 54.77 -15.81 1.75
CA ASP A 706 55.88 -14.84 1.62
C ASP A 706 56.79 -15.22 0.42
N SER A 707 56.90 -14.34 -0.57
CA SER A 707 57.54 -14.63 -1.86
C SER A 707 59.05 -14.79 -1.72
N GLY A 708 59.68 -14.05 -0.81
CA GLY A 708 61.13 -14.00 -0.65
C GLY A 708 61.76 -15.33 -0.20
N GLU A 709 61.10 -16.08 0.69
CA GLU A 709 61.63 -17.35 1.21
C GLU A 709 61.55 -18.46 0.16
N VAL A 710 60.39 -18.59 -0.51
CA VAL A 710 60.15 -19.58 -1.57
C VAL A 710 60.96 -19.28 -2.84
N GLU A 711 61.21 -18.01 -3.13
CA GLU A 711 62.01 -17.61 -4.30
C GLU A 711 63.51 -17.88 -4.08
N SER A 712 64.02 -17.74 -2.85
CA SER A 712 65.40 -18.14 -2.51
C SER A 712 65.62 -19.65 -2.66
N GLU A 713 64.64 -20.47 -2.24
CA GLU A 713 64.68 -21.94 -2.33
C GLU A 713 64.59 -22.43 -3.78
N THR A 714 63.90 -21.68 -4.65
CA THR A 714 63.68 -22.07 -6.05
C THR A 714 64.70 -21.50 -7.03
N ALA A 715 65.49 -20.50 -6.65
CA ALA A 715 66.50 -19.87 -7.51
C ALA A 715 67.58 -20.85 -8.00
N GLU A 716 68.12 -21.69 -7.11
CA GLU A 716 69.12 -22.70 -7.47
C GLU A 716 68.53 -23.79 -8.39
N LEU A 717 67.26 -24.12 -8.18
CA LEU A 717 66.50 -25.08 -8.99
C LEU A 717 66.27 -24.55 -10.42
N VAL A 718 65.95 -23.26 -10.56
CA VAL A 718 65.76 -22.58 -11.86
C VAL A 718 67.07 -22.51 -12.62
N ASP A 719 68.17 -22.12 -11.97
CA ASP A 719 69.47 -22.00 -12.65
C ASP A 719 70.01 -23.36 -13.10
N GLY A 720 69.88 -24.39 -12.26
CA GLY A 720 70.24 -25.76 -12.62
C GLY A 720 69.39 -26.34 -13.76
N LEU A 721 68.08 -26.06 -13.78
CA LEU A 721 67.19 -26.48 -14.88
C LEU A 721 67.47 -25.71 -16.16
N THR A 722 67.77 -24.42 -16.08
CA THR A 722 68.08 -23.58 -17.24
C THR A 722 69.38 -24.06 -17.89
N ARG A 723 70.42 -24.34 -17.11
CA ARG A 723 71.68 -24.90 -17.62
C ARG A 723 71.47 -26.27 -18.28
N GLU A 724 70.66 -27.15 -17.70
CA GLU A 724 70.39 -28.49 -18.25
C GLU A 724 69.55 -28.45 -19.55
N LEU A 725 68.63 -27.49 -19.67
CA LEU A 725 67.81 -27.27 -20.88
C LEU A 725 68.57 -26.54 -21.99
N VAL A 726 69.58 -25.74 -21.65
CA VAL A 726 70.42 -25.00 -22.61
C VAL A 726 71.65 -25.81 -23.05
N ALA A 727 72.21 -26.65 -22.18
CA ALA A 727 73.44 -27.40 -22.47
C ALA A 727 73.25 -28.68 -23.30
N LYS A 728 72.00 -29.15 -23.53
CA LYS A 728 71.73 -30.34 -24.34
C LYS A 728 70.90 -29.99 -25.58
N PRO A 729 71.45 -30.04 -26.80
CA PRO A 729 70.65 -29.90 -28.00
C PRO A 729 69.75 -31.14 -28.15
N THR A 730 68.44 -30.94 -27.98
CA THR A 730 67.21 -31.60 -28.51
C THR A 730 67.19 -33.07 -29.00
N GLY A 731 68.25 -33.88 -28.91
CA GLY A 731 68.32 -35.23 -29.46
C GLY A 731 68.57 -36.38 -28.47
N GLU A 732 69.04 -36.12 -27.24
CA GLU A 732 69.50 -37.20 -26.35
C GLU A 732 68.70 -37.44 -25.06
N LEU A 733 67.63 -36.69 -24.81
CA LEU A 733 66.78 -36.92 -23.62
C LEU A 733 65.84 -38.15 -23.75
N ALA A 734 65.82 -38.82 -24.92
CA ALA A 734 64.87 -39.91 -25.21
C ALA A 734 65.38 -41.34 -24.94
N ASN A 735 66.65 -41.57 -24.58
CA ASN A 735 67.16 -42.94 -24.37
C ASN A 735 67.74 -43.14 -22.97
N GLY A 736 66.90 -43.65 -22.06
CA GLY A 736 67.38 -44.29 -20.84
C GLY A 736 68.08 -45.60 -21.16
N ARG A 737 69.39 -45.69 -20.88
CA ARG A 737 70.06 -46.96 -20.60
C ARG A 737 71.01 -46.81 -19.42
N ILE A 738 70.65 -47.53 -18.37
CA ILE A 738 71.48 -47.89 -17.22
C ILE A 738 72.79 -48.50 -17.72
N LYS A 739 73.93 -48.01 -17.21
CA LYS A 739 75.15 -48.82 -17.08
C LYS A 739 75.78 -48.57 -15.71
N SER A 740 76.03 -49.69 -15.04
CA SER A 740 76.70 -49.89 -13.77
C SER A 740 78.21 -49.65 -13.87
N SER A 741 78.77 -48.99 -12.85
CA SER A 741 79.99 -49.39 -12.13
C SER A 741 80.14 -48.54 -10.88
#